data_AF-A0A239LFJ6-F1
#
_entry.id   AF-A0A239LFJ6-F1
#
_cell.length_a   1.000
_cell.length_b   1.000
_cell.length_c   1.000
_cell.angle_alpha   90.00
_cell.angle_beta   90.00
_cell.angle_gamma   90.00
#
_symmetry.space_group_name_H-M   'P 1'
#
loop_
_entity.id
_entity.type
_entity.pdbx_description
1 polymer ?
#
loop_
_entity_poly.entity_id
_entity_poly.type
_entity_poly.pdbx_seq_one_letter_code
_entity_poly.pdbx_strand_id
1 'polypeptide(L)'
;MTVQAPSAHPVNALRYPRTLLACALLLAGAAQAEEISPVAPEPPAAEEMPVAAAETSGYRMTFKELGKDYTMSLRGIDSSDTVNFDMRADEVVTGAQLSLQYSYSPALLTDLSQINIMVNDEVAASLALPKETAGSVQKQTVTIPPYLITEFNRLSVQLVGHYTMQCEDPLHSSLWAKISSDSQLSIQVSQVELPNDLAALPLPFFDRRDRRALELPFVFAAAPDNSVLEAAGAVSSWLGALASYRGARFSTTIQELPAKGNGIVMVNSSQASHLGGLDLPAVQGPSLAIVSNPNDRFGKLLVIAGRDSSEIKRAATALVVGSRNLSGQSVQIDAVDILVPRKPYDAPNWLPSDRPVRLGELVPQRQLNVAGYAPAMITVPVRLPPDLFNWREAGARLNLKYRYTPPQNASNSSLMVSFNDTFIRSLNLPSVNDMGTAQNLLATLKTDDSLVREASILLPLDAVALQSRLQFRYMYDYTKQGECNDIIIDNMRGAIDPDSTFDLSGYEHFMAMPNLGVFKDSGFPFTRMADLSQTAVILPNGAGQAEWNAYLTVLGRFGESTGYPATAVSVAQADGVAALADKDLLVLASGANQPLLEAWAEHLPSKTVDNKRYIEFSDLPLRLREWISPDPVANLRKARGALTLSGDSGASWLSGFESPLKSGRSVVLLNSPQAQHLSEITDALIGGEHYTQSLQGSLVVIKGKSIQSLVAEESYYVGQLSPFKYLQWLLSRHVFLLLGLTVAGIALVSLAAYFSLRAVARRRLKDE
;
A
#
# COMPACT_ATOMS: atom_id res chain seq x y z
N MET A 1 42.44 33.51 16.20
CA MET A 1 43.09 34.26 17.30
C MET A 1 42.02 34.51 18.37
N THR A 2 41.73 33.55 19.25
CA THR A 2 42.34 33.31 20.58
C THR A 2 42.22 34.48 21.55
N VAL A 3 41.26 34.38 22.49
CA VAL A 3 41.49 34.60 23.94
C VAL A 3 40.64 33.59 24.71
N GLN A 4 41.18 33.08 25.81
CA GLN A 4 40.92 31.79 26.44
C GLN A 4 40.67 31.97 27.95
N ALA A 5 39.69 31.24 28.49
CA ALA A 5 39.54 30.71 29.87
C ALA A 5 39.41 31.69 31.08
N PRO A 6 38.83 31.28 32.24
CA PRO A 6 39.30 30.12 33.04
C PRO A 6 38.23 29.15 33.61
N SER A 7 38.76 28.01 34.06
CA SER A 7 38.30 26.88 34.90
C SER A 7 38.02 27.28 36.38
N ALA A 8 37.49 26.52 37.36
CA ALA A 8 37.30 25.08 37.60
C ALA A 8 36.43 24.77 38.86
N HIS A 9 35.80 23.58 38.92
CA HIS A 9 35.65 22.63 40.08
C HIS A 9 34.54 22.80 41.18
N PRO A 10 34.17 21.76 41.99
CA PRO A 10 33.11 20.78 41.65
C PRO A 10 32.19 20.31 42.84
N VAL A 11 31.20 19.46 42.50
CA VAL A 11 30.60 18.29 43.20
C VAL A 11 30.43 18.30 44.73
N ASN A 12 29.19 18.04 45.19
CA ASN A 12 28.92 17.40 46.48
C ASN A 12 27.84 16.31 46.35
N ALA A 13 28.00 15.25 47.14
CA ALA A 13 27.38 13.94 47.01
C ALA A 13 26.29 13.65 48.06
N LEU A 14 25.34 12.78 47.68
CA LEU A 14 24.68 11.69 48.44
C LEU A 14 24.31 11.90 49.92
N ARG A 15 23.03 11.63 50.26
CA ARG A 15 22.61 10.45 51.06
C ARG A 15 21.10 10.42 51.39
N TYR A 16 20.47 9.27 51.11
CA TYR A 16 19.21 8.76 51.67
C TYR A 16 19.39 8.33 53.16
N PRO A 17 18.29 8.17 53.96
CA PRO A 17 17.61 6.87 54.14
C PRO A 17 16.05 6.97 54.15
N ARG A 18 15.26 6.02 53.61
CA ARG A 18 14.78 4.71 54.16
C ARG A 18 13.90 4.84 55.43
N THR A 19 12.56 4.79 55.33
CA THR A 19 11.62 3.63 55.32
C THR A 19 11.33 2.95 56.67
N LEU A 20 10.07 2.47 56.81
CA LEU A 20 9.45 1.54 57.79
C LEU A 20 8.60 2.27 58.88
N LEU A 21 7.40 1.85 59.32
CA LEU A 21 6.58 0.65 59.12
C LEU A 21 5.13 0.91 59.67
N ALA A 22 4.14 0.22 59.07
CA ALA A 22 2.95 -0.44 59.65
C ALA A 22 1.92 0.28 60.58
N CYS A 23 0.68 0.35 60.06
CA CYS A 23 -0.58 -0.25 60.53
C CYS A 23 -1.03 -0.26 62.02
N ALA A 24 -2.28 0.21 62.16
CA ALA A 24 -3.42 -0.31 62.93
C ALA A 24 -3.52 -0.03 64.44
N LEU A 25 -4.60 0.69 64.84
CA LEU A 25 -5.55 0.24 65.87
C LEU A 25 -6.81 1.13 65.95
N LEU A 26 -7.91 0.46 66.29
CA LEU A 26 -9.30 0.87 66.47
C LEU A 26 -9.57 1.73 67.73
N LEU A 27 -10.65 2.53 67.69
CA LEU A 27 -11.89 2.47 68.53
C LEU A 27 -12.44 3.82 69.03
N ALA A 28 -13.76 3.96 68.86
CA ALA A 28 -14.76 4.70 69.65
C ALA A 28 -14.63 6.24 69.78
N GLY A 29 -15.67 7.06 69.68
CA GLY A 29 -17.12 6.89 69.70
C GLY A 29 -17.70 8.15 70.36
N ALA A 30 -18.58 8.88 69.70
CA ALA A 30 -19.45 9.88 70.34
C ALA A 30 -20.62 10.20 69.41
N ALA A 31 -21.81 9.88 69.89
CA ALA A 31 -23.09 10.17 69.27
C ALA A 31 -23.45 11.65 69.42
N GLN A 32 -24.09 12.22 68.41
CA GLN A 32 -25.14 13.22 68.61
C GLN A 32 -26.34 12.82 67.77
N ALA A 33 -27.48 12.74 68.44
CA ALA A 33 -28.79 12.51 67.88
C ALA A 33 -29.40 13.87 67.53
N GLU A 34 -29.99 13.98 66.35
CA GLU A 34 -30.89 15.06 66.00
C GLU A 34 -32.16 14.46 65.41
N GLU A 35 -33.29 14.91 65.94
CA GLU A 35 -34.63 14.35 65.76
C GLU A 35 -35.15 14.56 64.32
N ILE A 36 -35.68 13.49 63.73
CA ILE A 36 -36.33 13.49 62.43
C ILE A 36 -37.85 13.55 62.65
N SER A 37 -38.51 14.57 62.08
CA SER A 37 -39.97 14.64 61.94
C SER A 37 -40.49 13.57 60.97
N PRO A 38 -41.67 12.98 61.20
CA PRO A 38 -42.18 11.89 60.35
C PRO A 38 -42.71 12.42 59.01
N VAL A 39 -42.10 11.97 57.91
CA VAL A 39 -42.64 12.10 56.55
C VAL A 39 -43.48 10.87 56.25
N ALA A 40 -44.68 11.10 55.71
CA ALA A 40 -45.64 10.09 55.29
C ALA A 40 -45.09 9.20 54.15
N PRO A 41 -45.55 7.94 54.01
CA PRO A 41 -45.00 7.01 53.03
C PRO A 41 -45.44 7.35 51.60
N GLU A 42 -44.48 7.53 50.71
CA GLU A 42 -44.65 7.59 49.26
C GLU A 42 -44.66 6.15 48.68
N PRO A 43 -45.50 5.85 47.67
CA PRO A 43 -45.63 4.50 47.11
C PRO A 43 -44.34 4.04 46.40
N PRO A 44 -44.06 2.72 46.32
CA PRO A 44 -42.82 2.22 45.76
C PRO A 44 -42.73 2.55 44.26
N ALA A 45 -41.66 3.23 43.88
CA ALA A 45 -41.26 3.37 42.50
C ALA A 45 -41.02 1.98 41.91
N ALA A 46 -41.62 1.72 40.75
CA ALA A 46 -41.33 0.55 39.95
C ALA A 46 -39.83 0.51 39.65
N GLU A 47 -39.20 -0.63 39.91
CA GLU A 47 -37.85 -0.93 39.45
C GLU A 47 -37.86 -0.82 37.92
N GLU A 48 -37.35 0.30 37.39
CA GLU A 48 -36.87 0.34 36.02
C GLU A 48 -35.75 -0.70 35.93
N MET A 49 -36.07 -1.82 35.29
CA MET A 49 -35.07 -2.79 34.84
C MET A 49 -33.97 -2.00 34.13
N PRO A 50 -32.69 -2.22 34.45
CA PRO A 50 -31.62 -1.58 33.72
C PRO A 50 -31.76 -2.03 32.27
N VAL A 51 -32.16 -1.11 31.40
CA VAL A 51 -32.02 -1.27 29.95
C VAL A 51 -30.55 -1.57 29.76
N ALA A 52 -30.24 -2.80 29.36
CA ALA A 52 -28.89 -3.25 29.11
C ALA A 52 -28.19 -2.16 28.28
N ALA A 53 -27.14 -1.57 28.83
CA ALA A 53 -26.33 -0.60 28.13
C ALA A 53 -25.92 -1.28 26.82
N ALA A 54 -26.48 -0.80 25.70
CA ALA A 54 -26.00 -1.18 24.39
C ALA A 54 -24.49 -0.95 24.43
N GLU A 55 -23.68 -1.97 24.14
CA GLU A 55 -22.23 -1.82 24.02
C GLU A 55 -21.99 -0.75 22.94
N THR A 56 -21.87 0.52 23.34
CA THR A 56 -21.52 1.61 22.43
C THR A 56 -20.07 1.42 22.07
N SER A 57 -19.86 0.69 20.99
CA SER A 57 -18.57 0.60 20.31
C SER A 57 -18.26 1.95 19.66
N GLY A 58 -17.00 2.34 19.65
CA GLY A 58 -16.58 3.58 19.03
C GLY A 58 -15.10 3.54 18.72
N TYR A 59 -14.68 4.40 17.81
CA TYR A 59 -13.28 4.49 17.40
C TYR A 59 -12.87 5.94 17.17
N ARG A 60 -11.55 6.15 17.20
CA ARG A 60 -10.92 7.45 16.97
C ARG A 60 -10.00 7.34 15.78
N MET A 61 -10.01 8.38 14.95
CA MET A 61 -9.17 8.49 13.77
C MET A 61 -8.54 9.88 13.74
N THR A 62 -7.23 9.94 13.61
CA THR A 62 -6.51 11.17 13.34
C THR A 62 -6.71 11.61 11.89
N PHE A 63 -6.51 12.90 11.59
CA PHE A 63 -6.52 13.38 10.21
C PHE A 63 -5.43 12.69 9.38
N LYS A 64 -4.28 12.37 10.00
CA LYS A 64 -3.24 11.56 9.37
C LYS A 64 -3.74 10.18 8.92
N GLU A 65 -4.44 9.44 9.80
CA GLU A 65 -5.03 8.14 9.47
C GLU A 65 -6.13 8.23 8.41
N LEU A 66 -6.81 9.39 8.32
CA LEU A 66 -7.78 9.68 7.26
C LEU A 66 -7.14 10.18 5.95
N GLY A 67 -5.80 10.14 5.83
CA GLY A 67 -5.06 10.47 4.61
C GLY A 67 -4.57 11.91 4.50
N LYS A 68 -4.65 12.70 5.58
CA LYS A 68 -4.09 14.07 5.67
C LYS A 68 -2.83 14.06 6.51
N ASP A 69 -1.72 13.65 5.90
CA ASP A 69 -0.39 13.59 6.49
C ASP A 69 0.36 14.93 6.53
N TYR A 70 -0.31 16.02 6.13
CA TYR A 70 0.18 17.39 6.15
C TYR A 70 -0.76 18.32 6.93
N THR A 71 -0.22 19.45 7.37
CA THR A 71 -1.00 20.55 7.95
C THR A 71 -1.87 21.20 6.88
N MET A 72 -3.19 21.24 7.08
CA MET A 72 -4.09 21.97 6.19
C MET A 72 -3.77 23.47 6.30
N SER A 73 -3.43 24.12 5.18
CA SER A 73 -3.07 25.53 5.13
C SER A 73 -4.17 26.31 4.39
N LEU A 74 -5.13 26.82 5.16
CA LEU A 74 -6.23 27.65 4.64
C LEU A 74 -5.73 29.08 4.47
N ARG A 75 -5.91 29.68 3.30
CA ARG A 75 -5.41 31.03 2.98
C ARG A 75 -6.38 31.85 2.16
N GLY A 76 -6.38 33.16 2.38
CA GLY A 76 -7.27 34.11 1.72
C GLY A 76 -8.59 34.28 2.45
N ILE A 77 -9.53 34.99 1.81
CA ILE A 77 -10.81 35.38 2.43
C ILE A 77 -11.78 34.22 2.61
N ASP A 78 -11.75 33.23 1.72
CA ASP A 78 -12.52 32.00 1.79
C ASP A 78 -11.66 30.84 1.28
N SER A 79 -11.38 29.89 2.16
CA SER A 79 -10.57 28.72 1.82
C SER A 79 -11.01 27.53 2.65
N SER A 80 -11.24 26.40 1.99
CA SER A 80 -11.57 25.15 2.65
C SER A 80 -10.58 24.06 2.29
N ASP A 81 -10.35 23.16 3.25
CA ASP A 81 -9.71 21.88 3.02
C ASP A 81 -10.53 20.79 3.68
N THR A 82 -10.37 19.57 3.20
CA THR A 82 -11.33 18.49 3.41
C THR A 82 -10.65 17.17 3.71
N VAL A 83 -11.16 16.45 4.70
CA VAL A 83 -10.82 15.06 4.99
C VAL A 83 -12.05 14.18 4.84
N ASN A 84 -11.91 13.06 4.13
CA ASN A 84 -13.01 12.12 3.93
C ASN A 84 -12.98 11.04 5.01
N PHE A 85 -14.14 10.59 5.49
CA PHE A 85 -14.29 9.44 6.38
C PHE A 85 -15.58 8.68 6.05
N ASP A 86 -15.57 7.36 6.13
CA ASP A 86 -16.63 6.52 5.57
C ASP A 86 -17.09 5.51 6.63
N MET A 87 -18.40 5.25 6.71
CA MET A 87 -19.02 4.40 7.73
C MET A 87 -19.34 3.02 7.17
N ARG A 88 -19.15 1.96 7.97
CA ARG A 88 -19.43 0.59 7.53
C ARG A 88 -20.93 0.35 7.35
N ALA A 89 -21.30 -0.64 6.53
CA ALA A 89 -22.72 -1.03 6.35
C ALA A 89 -23.36 -1.57 7.62
N ASP A 90 -22.57 -2.20 8.49
CA ASP A 90 -23.01 -2.80 9.75
C ASP A 90 -22.93 -1.82 10.93
N GLU A 91 -22.74 -0.52 10.68
CA GLU A 91 -22.60 0.52 11.71
C GLU A 91 -23.55 1.69 11.46
N VAL A 92 -24.19 2.18 12.52
CA VAL A 92 -24.97 3.42 12.54
C VAL A 92 -24.36 4.36 13.56
N VAL A 93 -24.09 5.60 13.16
CA VAL A 93 -23.49 6.59 14.05
C VAL A 93 -24.48 7.10 15.07
N THR A 94 -24.12 6.98 16.36
CA THR A 94 -24.90 7.47 17.50
C THR A 94 -24.31 8.74 18.12
N GLY A 95 -23.04 9.03 17.84
CA GLY A 95 -22.33 10.21 18.34
C GLY A 95 -21.08 10.49 17.52
N ALA A 96 -20.70 11.77 17.41
CA ALA A 96 -19.43 12.15 16.80
C ALA A 96 -18.85 13.42 17.46
N GLN A 97 -17.53 13.43 17.65
CA GLN A 97 -16.78 14.56 18.21
C GLN A 97 -15.49 14.79 17.44
N LEU A 98 -15.21 16.03 17.09
CA LEU A 98 -13.97 16.47 16.46
C LEU A 98 -13.11 17.24 17.47
N SER A 99 -11.95 16.70 17.82
CA SER A 99 -10.89 17.41 18.54
C SER A 99 -9.98 18.08 17.52
N LEU A 100 -10.21 19.37 17.26
CA LEU A 100 -9.46 20.17 16.30
C LEU A 100 -8.26 20.84 16.97
N GLN A 101 -7.08 20.73 16.35
CA GLN A 101 -5.89 21.50 16.75
C GLN A 101 -5.53 22.47 15.63
N TYR A 102 -5.52 23.77 15.91
CA TYR A 102 -5.36 24.80 14.89
C TYR A 102 -4.59 26.03 15.37
N SER A 103 -4.09 26.83 14.44
CA SER A 103 -3.56 28.17 14.70
C SER A 103 -3.95 29.12 13.57
N TYR A 104 -3.99 30.42 13.84
CA TYR A 104 -4.46 31.41 12.87
C TYR A 104 -3.72 32.73 13.03
N SER A 105 -3.82 33.56 11.99
CA SER A 105 -3.12 34.83 11.90
C SER A 105 -3.56 35.85 12.96
N PRO A 106 -2.62 36.50 13.67
CA PRO A 106 -2.92 37.62 14.58
C PRO A 106 -3.53 38.86 13.92
N ALA A 107 -3.51 38.93 12.58
CA ALA A 107 -4.06 40.03 11.81
C ALA A 107 -5.54 39.84 11.44
N LEU A 108 -6.15 38.68 11.73
CA LEU A 108 -7.58 38.47 11.49
C LEU A 108 -8.43 39.32 12.42
N LEU A 109 -9.55 39.80 11.90
CA LEU A 109 -10.57 40.52 12.65
C LEU A 109 -11.53 39.52 13.29
N THR A 110 -11.56 39.49 14.62
CA THR A 110 -12.38 38.56 15.42
C THR A 110 -13.86 38.57 15.03
N ASP A 111 -14.42 39.76 14.73
CA ASP A 111 -15.87 39.92 14.50
C ASP A 111 -16.33 39.48 13.11
N LEU A 112 -15.39 39.32 12.17
CA LEU A 112 -15.67 38.94 10.78
C LEU A 112 -15.05 37.59 10.40
N SER A 113 -14.06 37.12 11.15
CA SER A 113 -13.30 35.91 10.82
C SER A 113 -13.75 34.73 11.67
N GLN A 114 -13.94 33.58 11.01
CA GLN A 114 -14.37 32.35 11.66
C GLN A 114 -13.80 31.12 10.97
N ILE A 115 -13.73 30.02 11.72
CA ILE A 115 -13.49 28.69 11.15
C ILE A 115 -14.79 27.89 11.21
N ASN A 116 -15.31 27.47 10.06
CA ASN A 116 -16.47 26.60 9.98
C ASN A 116 -16.03 25.15 9.87
N ILE A 117 -16.69 24.28 10.63
CA ILE A 117 -16.59 22.83 10.54
C ILE A 117 -17.85 22.35 9.84
N MET A 118 -17.66 21.75 8.68
CA MET A 118 -18.75 21.29 7.82
C MET A 118 -18.67 19.79 7.62
N VAL A 119 -19.82 19.12 7.61
CA VAL A 119 -19.96 17.71 7.25
C VAL A 119 -20.92 17.62 6.09
N ASN A 120 -20.48 17.06 4.96
CA ASN A 120 -21.29 16.91 3.75
C ASN A 120 -21.92 18.24 3.29
N ASP A 121 -21.10 19.30 3.29
CA ASP A 121 -21.46 20.67 2.91
C ASP A 121 -22.47 21.38 3.87
N GLU A 122 -22.83 20.75 5.00
CA GLU A 122 -23.64 21.35 6.07
C GLU A 122 -22.78 21.79 7.26
N VAL A 123 -23.07 22.96 7.83
CA VAL A 123 -22.29 23.51 8.95
C VAL A 123 -22.64 22.79 10.26
N ALA A 124 -21.68 22.03 10.80
CA ALA A 124 -21.77 21.40 12.11
C ALA A 124 -21.46 22.37 13.25
N ALA A 125 -20.47 23.26 13.07
CA ALA A 125 -20.12 24.30 14.03
C ALA A 125 -19.32 25.44 13.41
N SER A 126 -19.35 26.62 14.04
CA SER A 126 -18.52 27.77 13.71
C SER A 126 -17.70 28.19 14.93
N LEU A 127 -16.39 28.33 14.75
CA LEU A 127 -15.43 28.67 15.79
C LEU A 127 -15.01 30.13 15.64
N ALA A 128 -15.20 30.91 16.71
CA ALA A 128 -14.72 32.28 16.78
C ALA A 128 -13.19 32.31 16.89
N LEU A 129 -12.56 33.37 16.37
CA LEU A 129 -11.10 33.55 16.33
C LEU A 129 -10.64 34.74 17.21
N PRO A 130 -10.63 34.59 18.55
CA PRO A 130 -10.32 35.68 19.48
C PRO A 130 -8.88 36.18 19.35
N LYS A 131 -8.65 37.49 19.47
CA LYS A 131 -7.33 38.09 19.24
C LYS A 131 -6.27 37.65 20.26
N GLU A 132 -6.71 37.34 21.48
CA GLU A 132 -5.87 36.98 22.63
C GLU A 132 -5.12 35.66 22.42
N THR A 133 -5.70 34.74 21.64
CA THR A 133 -5.13 33.40 21.41
C THR A 133 -4.50 33.25 20.02
N ALA A 134 -4.58 34.29 19.19
CA ALA A 134 -4.07 34.30 17.83
C ALA A 134 -2.54 34.09 17.79
N GLY A 135 -2.05 33.43 16.73
CA GLY A 135 -0.63 33.09 16.58
C GLY A 135 -0.12 31.95 17.47
N SER A 136 -0.94 31.40 18.37
CA SER A 136 -0.62 30.22 19.18
C SER A 136 -1.50 29.01 18.81
N VAL A 137 -1.06 27.80 19.18
CA VAL A 137 -1.80 26.56 18.88
C VAL A 137 -2.98 26.40 19.84
N GLN A 138 -4.18 26.33 19.30
CA GLN A 138 -5.44 26.07 20.00
C GLN A 138 -5.84 24.61 19.88
N LYS A 139 -6.62 24.14 20.87
CA LYS A 139 -7.29 22.83 20.85
C LYS A 139 -8.75 23.03 21.24
N GLN A 140 -9.66 22.56 20.40
CA GLN A 140 -11.10 22.70 20.62
C GLN A 140 -11.83 21.42 20.26
N THR A 141 -12.74 20.99 21.12
CA THR A 141 -13.62 19.85 20.85
C THR A 141 -14.97 20.35 20.37
N VAL A 142 -15.40 19.86 19.21
CA VAL A 142 -16.65 20.19 18.55
C VAL A 142 -17.51 18.94 18.51
N THR A 143 -18.76 19.03 18.95
CA THR A 143 -19.71 17.93 18.80
C THR A 143 -20.31 17.99 17.39
N ILE A 144 -20.23 16.89 16.65
CA ILE A 144 -20.81 16.79 15.32
C ILE A 144 -22.17 16.10 15.46
N PRO A 145 -23.27 16.73 14.99
CA PRO A 145 -24.58 16.09 14.99
C PRO A 145 -24.58 14.79 14.17
N PRO A 146 -24.99 13.64 14.73
CA PRO A 146 -24.93 12.35 14.04
C PRO A 146 -25.71 12.28 12.72
N TYR A 147 -26.80 13.03 12.59
CA TYR A 147 -27.64 13.03 11.37
C TYR A 147 -26.94 13.61 10.14
N LEU A 148 -25.85 14.38 10.33
CA LEU A 148 -25.03 14.87 9.22
C LEU A 148 -24.15 13.77 8.61
N ILE A 149 -23.97 12.66 9.33
CA ILE A 149 -23.08 11.57 8.95
C ILE A 149 -23.88 10.49 8.22
N THR A 150 -23.48 10.24 6.98
CA THR A 150 -24.03 9.23 6.07
C THR A 150 -22.99 8.12 5.81
N GLU A 151 -23.17 7.35 4.74
CA GLU A 151 -22.24 6.29 4.34
C GLU A 151 -20.86 6.83 3.93
N PHE A 152 -20.82 7.88 3.11
CA PHE A 152 -19.61 8.52 2.61
C PHE A 152 -19.60 9.97 3.08
N ASN A 153 -18.58 10.36 3.85
CA ASN A 153 -18.59 11.66 4.51
C ASN A 153 -17.40 12.51 4.14
N ARG A 154 -17.70 13.79 4.03
CA ARG A 154 -16.74 14.85 3.80
C ARG A 154 -16.71 15.78 5.01
N LEU A 155 -15.64 15.75 5.80
CA LEU A 155 -15.39 16.73 6.85
C LEU A 155 -14.53 17.85 6.28
N SER A 156 -15.13 19.03 6.11
CA SER A 156 -14.46 20.22 5.59
C SER A 156 -14.21 21.23 6.71
N VAL A 157 -13.01 21.80 6.72
CA VAL A 157 -12.66 22.93 7.57
C VAL A 157 -12.50 24.14 6.67
N GLN A 158 -13.35 25.15 6.85
CA GLN A 158 -13.36 26.37 6.06
C GLN A 158 -12.90 27.55 6.92
N LEU A 159 -11.98 28.35 6.40
CA LEU A 159 -11.64 29.66 6.91
C LEU A 159 -12.45 30.70 6.15
N VAL A 160 -13.19 31.54 6.89
CA VAL A 160 -13.64 32.84 6.42
C VAL A 160 -12.78 33.87 7.14
N GLY A 161 -11.94 34.60 6.43
CA GLY A 161 -10.90 35.45 7.02
C GLY A 161 -10.95 36.87 6.49
N HIS A 162 -10.97 37.85 7.39
CA HIS A 162 -10.91 39.27 7.05
C HIS A 162 -9.84 39.96 7.90
N TYR A 163 -9.01 40.82 7.31
CA TYR A 163 -7.95 41.55 8.05
C TYR A 163 -8.18 43.07 8.15
N THR A 164 -9.15 43.60 7.40
CA THR A 164 -9.53 45.01 7.44
C THR A 164 -11.04 45.16 7.27
N MET A 165 -11.59 46.28 7.77
CA MET A 165 -12.99 46.68 7.56
C MET A 165 -13.17 47.46 6.25
N GLN A 166 -12.07 47.75 5.53
CA GLN A 166 -12.07 48.40 4.23
C GLN A 166 -11.97 47.36 3.10
N CYS A 167 -11.71 47.80 1.87
CA CYS A 167 -11.32 46.88 0.82
C CYS A 167 -10.08 46.09 1.22
N GLU A 168 -10.10 44.79 0.93
CA GLU A 168 -9.02 43.87 1.26
C GLU A 168 -8.49 43.20 0.00
N ASP A 169 -7.21 42.81 0.01
CA ASP A 169 -6.65 41.88 -0.99
C ASP A 169 -7.10 40.46 -0.60
N PRO A 170 -7.89 39.77 -1.46
CA PRO A 170 -8.42 38.44 -1.15
C PRO A 170 -7.35 37.37 -0.87
N LEU A 171 -6.11 37.59 -1.32
CA LEU A 171 -4.98 36.68 -1.15
C LEU A 171 -3.87 37.31 -0.29
N HIS A 172 -4.20 38.32 0.52
CA HIS A 172 -3.22 38.95 1.41
C HIS A 172 -2.55 37.90 2.30
N SER A 173 -1.22 38.00 2.46
CA SER A 173 -0.42 37.01 3.20
C SER A 173 -0.80 36.89 4.68
N SER A 174 -1.50 37.88 5.22
CA SER A 174 -2.07 37.89 6.57
C SER A 174 -3.30 37.01 6.74
N LEU A 175 -3.96 36.58 5.68
CA LEU A 175 -5.17 35.76 5.72
C LEU A 175 -4.79 34.27 5.74
N TRP A 176 -4.61 33.70 6.93
CA TRP A 176 -4.28 32.29 7.06
C TRP A 176 -4.79 31.64 8.35
N ALA A 177 -5.09 30.35 8.24
CA ALA A 177 -5.28 29.42 9.34
C ALA A 177 -4.60 28.08 9.00
N LYS A 178 -4.08 27.41 10.02
CA LYS A 178 -3.39 26.12 9.91
C LYS A 178 -4.06 25.09 10.80
N ILE A 179 -4.45 23.95 10.24
CA ILE A 179 -5.04 22.83 10.98
C ILE A 179 -4.02 21.70 11.06
N SER A 180 -3.72 21.24 12.28
CA SER A 180 -2.78 20.14 12.49
C SER A 180 -3.37 18.81 11.99
N SER A 181 -2.52 17.99 11.39
CA SER A 181 -2.80 16.59 11.06
C SER A 181 -3.03 15.72 12.31
N ASP A 182 -2.69 16.22 13.50
CA ASP A 182 -2.94 15.57 14.79
C ASP A 182 -4.39 15.73 15.28
N SER A 183 -5.23 16.50 14.57
CA SER A 183 -6.67 16.62 14.87
C SER A 183 -7.35 15.25 14.77
N GLN A 184 -8.35 15.01 15.62
CA GLN A 184 -8.95 13.67 15.79
C GLN A 184 -10.47 13.69 15.68
N LEU A 185 -11.02 12.75 14.92
CA LEU A 185 -12.45 12.45 14.85
C LEU A 185 -12.74 11.22 15.70
N SER A 186 -13.61 11.36 16.71
CA SER A 186 -14.13 10.28 17.54
C SER A 186 -15.56 9.99 17.12
N ILE A 187 -15.87 8.73 16.82
CA ILE A 187 -17.19 8.30 16.37
C ILE A 187 -17.69 7.21 17.32
N GLN A 188 -18.92 7.36 17.79
CA GLN A 188 -19.66 6.33 18.50
C GLN A 188 -20.65 5.69 17.53
N VAL A 189 -20.68 4.35 17.51
CA VAL A 189 -21.51 3.57 16.59
C VAL A 189 -22.36 2.55 17.36
N SER A 190 -23.48 2.19 16.77
CA SER A 190 -24.28 1.01 17.11
C SER A 190 -24.23 0.05 15.94
N GLN A 191 -24.06 -1.24 16.22
CA GLN A 191 -23.99 -2.26 15.18
C GLN A 191 -25.39 -2.63 14.66
N VAL A 192 -25.47 -2.94 13.37
CA VAL A 192 -26.69 -3.39 12.68
C VAL A 192 -26.50 -4.82 12.20
N GLU A 193 -27.52 -5.65 12.43
CA GLU A 193 -27.53 -7.01 11.89
C GLU A 193 -27.79 -6.98 10.38
N LEU A 194 -26.84 -7.51 9.61
CA LEU A 194 -26.98 -7.66 8.17
C LEU A 194 -27.75 -8.93 7.80
N PRO A 195 -28.46 -8.95 6.66
CA PRO A 195 -29.11 -10.16 6.17
C PRO A 195 -28.08 -11.22 5.75
N ASN A 196 -28.45 -12.50 5.87
CA ASN A 196 -27.66 -13.61 5.35
C ASN A 196 -27.96 -13.76 3.85
N ASP A 197 -27.31 -12.97 3.01
CA ASP A 197 -27.50 -12.97 1.55
C ASP A 197 -26.16 -12.85 0.81
N LEU A 198 -25.86 -13.84 -0.04
CA LEU A 198 -24.68 -13.88 -0.88
C LEU A 198 -24.63 -12.72 -1.90
N ALA A 199 -25.77 -12.11 -2.23
CA ALA A 199 -25.82 -10.95 -3.12
C ALA A 199 -25.11 -9.71 -2.54
N ALA A 200 -24.93 -9.66 -1.21
CA ALA A 200 -24.21 -8.59 -0.53
C ALA A 200 -22.69 -8.75 -0.57
N LEU A 201 -22.16 -9.90 -1.06
CA LEU A 201 -20.72 -10.14 -1.09
C LEU A 201 -20.00 -9.02 -1.87
N PRO A 202 -18.86 -8.54 -1.35
CA PRO A 202 -18.06 -9.13 -0.27
C PRO A 202 -18.43 -8.68 1.17
N LEU A 203 -19.52 -7.91 1.38
CA LEU A 203 -19.96 -7.54 2.73
C LEU A 203 -20.46 -8.77 3.51
N PRO A 204 -20.25 -8.82 4.84
CA PRO A 204 -19.45 -7.91 5.68
C PRO A 204 -17.97 -8.33 5.82
N PHE A 205 -17.52 -9.36 5.10
CA PHE A 205 -16.16 -9.89 5.18
C PHE A 205 -15.12 -8.88 4.66
N PHE A 206 -15.50 -8.05 3.70
CA PHE A 206 -14.76 -6.87 3.29
C PHE A 206 -15.73 -5.71 3.03
N ASP A 207 -15.49 -4.58 3.70
CA ASP A 207 -16.18 -3.32 3.44
C ASP A 207 -15.20 -2.27 2.93
N ARG A 208 -15.43 -1.76 1.71
CA ARG A 208 -14.60 -0.71 1.08
C ARG A 208 -14.59 0.62 1.85
N ARG A 209 -15.56 0.85 2.73
CA ARG A 209 -15.67 2.06 3.55
C ARG A 209 -14.80 2.00 4.78
N ASP A 210 -14.50 0.79 5.27
CA ASP A 210 -13.57 0.65 6.37
C ASP A 210 -12.14 0.91 5.89
N ARG A 211 -11.40 1.75 6.62
CA ARG A 211 -10.00 2.10 6.34
C ARG A 211 -9.01 1.34 7.19
N ARG A 212 -9.45 0.65 8.24
CA ARG A 212 -8.59 -0.16 9.12
C ARG A 212 -8.08 -1.39 8.36
N ALA A 213 -6.90 -1.90 8.70
CA ALA A 213 -6.38 -3.12 8.10
C ALA A 213 -7.43 -4.26 8.19
N LEU A 214 -7.60 -5.02 7.10
CA LEU A 214 -8.54 -6.14 7.08
C LEU A 214 -7.97 -7.27 7.94
N GLU A 215 -8.66 -7.65 9.01
CA GLU A 215 -8.33 -8.82 9.83
C GLU A 215 -9.48 -9.83 9.75
N LEU A 216 -9.24 -10.99 9.15
CA LEU A 216 -10.29 -11.98 8.93
C LEU A 216 -9.82 -13.40 9.30
N PRO A 217 -10.46 -14.07 10.27
CA PRO A 217 -10.14 -15.43 10.64
C PRO A 217 -10.70 -16.45 9.64
N PHE A 218 -9.91 -17.50 9.39
CA PHE A 218 -10.26 -18.70 8.65
C PHE A 218 -10.40 -19.88 9.62
N VAL A 219 -11.55 -20.53 9.62
CA VAL A 219 -11.84 -21.68 10.48
C VAL A 219 -11.83 -22.94 9.63
N PHE A 220 -11.01 -23.91 10.01
CA PHE A 220 -10.99 -25.24 9.40
C PHE A 220 -11.65 -26.27 10.31
N ALA A 221 -12.44 -27.18 9.74
CA ALA A 221 -13.08 -28.26 10.50
C ALA A 221 -12.07 -29.33 10.99
N ALA A 222 -10.93 -29.44 10.33
CA ALA A 222 -9.79 -30.28 10.71
C ALA A 222 -8.49 -29.66 10.16
N ALA A 223 -7.34 -30.29 10.40
CA ALA A 223 -6.10 -29.88 9.75
C ALA A 223 -6.30 -29.90 8.22
N PRO A 224 -6.13 -28.76 7.51
CA PRO A 224 -6.42 -28.67 6.09
C PRO A 224 -5.36 -29.42 5.28
N ASP A 225 -5.81 -30.12 4.23
CA ASP A 225 -4.91 -30.67 3.23
C ASP A 225 -4.48 -29.61 2.20
N ASN A 226 -3.60 -29.99 1.28
CA ASN A 226 -3.09 -29.08 0.24
C ASN A 226 -4.21 -28.46 -0.62
N SER A 227 -5.27 -29.20 -0.93
CA SER A 227 -6.38 -28.69 -1.76
C SER A 227 -7.23 -27.66 -1.02
N VAL A 228 -7.49 -27.87 0.27
CA VAL A 228 -8.16 -26.88 1.14
C VAL A 228 -7.28 -25.64 1.32
N LEU A 229 -5.96 -25.81 1.46
CA LEU A 229 -5.03 -24.68 1.55
C LEU A 229 -4.99 -23.87 0.25
N GLU A 230 -4.99 -24.51 -0.92
CA GLU A 230 -5.12 -23.83 -2.21
C GLU A 230 -6.43 -23.03 -2.31
N ALA A 231 -7.54 -23.61 -1.82
CA ALA A 231 -8.83 -22.93 -1.75
C ALA A 231 -8.76 -21.69 -0.83
N ALA A 232 -8.13 -21.83 0.35
CA ALA A 232 -7.95 -20.74 1.30
C ALA A 232 -7.03 -19.63 0.75
N GLY A 233 -5.95 -19.99 0.06
CA GLY A 233 -5.07 -19.05 -0.62
C GLY A 233 -5.76 -18.26 -1.73
N ALA A 234 -6.68 -18.89 -2.47
CA ALA A 234 -7.50 -18.19 -3.47
C ALA A 234 -8.43 -17.15 -2.81
N VAL A 235 -9.08 -17.49 -1.69
CA VAL A 235 -9.95 -16.56 -0.95
C VAL A 235 -9.15 -15.44 -0.27
N SER A 236 -8.01 -15.75 0.35
CA SER A 236 -7.18 -14.76 1.03
C SER A 236 -6.56 -13.76 0.04
N SER A 237 -6.11 -14.24 -1.13
CA SER A 237 -5.61 -13.38 -2.21
C SER A 237 -6.71 -12.51 -2.83
N TRP A 238 -7.94 -13.02 -3.00
CA TRP A 238 -9.08 -12.20 -3.41
C TRP A 238 -9.38 -11.06 -2.42
N LEU A 239 -9.45 -11.38 -1.13
CA LEU A 239 -9.67 -10.37 -0.08
C LEU A 239 -8.50 -9.38 0.02
N GLY A 240 -7.27 -9.85 -0.17
CA GLY A 240 -6.08 -9.00 -0.24
C GLY A 240 -6.08 -8.07 -1.45
N ALA A 241 -6.55 -8.53 -2.62
CA ALA A 241 -6.74 -7.71 -3.80
C ALA A 241 -7.75 -6.58 -3.56
N LEU A 242 -8.85 -6.87 -2.85
CA LEU A 242 -9.86 -5.88 -2.45
C LEU A 242 -9.32 -4.87 -1.42
N ALA A 243 -8.48 -5.33 -0.47
CA ALA A 243 -7.93 -4.52 0.60
C ALA A 243 -6.61 -3.79 0.24
N SER A 244 -6.34 -3.57 -1.05
CA SER A 244 -5.01 -3.15 -1.53
C SER A 244 -4.49 -1.83 -0.96
N TYR A 245 -5.39 -0.92 -0.57
CA TYR A 245 -5.05 0.41 -0.04
C TYR A 245 -4.79 0.42 1.49
N ARG A 246 -5.09 -0.67 2.21
CA ARG A 246 -4.99 -0.75 3.69
C ARG A 246 -4.33 -2.02 4.23
N GLY A 247 -4.07 -3.00 3.37
CA GLY A 247 -3.49 -4.30 3.73
C GLY A 247 -4.50 -5.25 4.38
N ALA A 248 -4.11 -6.52 4.48
CA ALA A 248 -4.90 -7.59 5.08
C ALA A 248 -4.02 -8.56 5.87
N ARG A 249 -4.57 -9.10 6.96
CA ARG A 249 -4.02 -10.18 7.78
C ARG A 249 -5.06 -11.27 7.95
N PHE A 250 -4.59 -12.51 7.93
CA PHE A 250 -5.45 -13.68 8.07
C PHE A 250 -4.94 -14.57 9.19
N SER A 251 -5.83 -14.90 10.11
CA SER A 251 -5.58 -15.86 11.19
C SER A 251 -6.33 -17.16 10.92
N THR A 252 -5.90 -18.26 11.52
CA THR A 252 -6.47 -19.58 11.32
C THR A 252 -6.77 -20.25 12.65
N THR A 253 -7.92 -20.90 12.73
CA THR A 253 -8.34 -21.72 13.87
C THR A 253 -8.82 -23.08 13.37
N ILE A 254 -8.79 -24.09 14.25
CA ILE A 254 -9.31 -25.43 13.97
C ILE A 254 -10.49 -25.67 14.91
N GLN A 255 -11.66 -25.99 14.36
CA GLN A 255 -12.89 -26.32 15.11
C GLN A 255 -13.40 -25.24 16.08
N GLU A 256 -12.82 -24.03 16.03
CA GLU A 256 -13.17 -22.92 16.92
C GLU A 256 -13.65 -21.74 16.09
N LEU A 257 -14.90 -21.34 16.31
CA LEU A 257 -15.51 -20.18 15.66
C LEU A 257 -15.01 -18.87 16.30
N PRO A 258 -14.93 -17.78 15.54
CA PRO A 258 -14.51 -16.49 16.08
C PRO A 258 -15.41 -16.06 17.24
N ALA A 259 -14.82 -15.60 18.34
CA ALA A 259 -15.56 -15.16 19.52
C ALA A 259 -16.44 -13.92 19.25
N LYS A 260 -16.02 -13.05 18.33
CA LYS A 260 -16.76 -11.88 17.83
C LYS A 260 -16.46 -11.65 16.35
N GLY A 261 -17.38 -10.99 15.64
CA GLY A 261 -17.20 -10.54 14.27
C GLY A 261 -17.33 -11.64 13.21
N ASN A 262 -16.76 -11.35 12.04
CA ASN A 262 -16.92 -12.15 10.83
C ASN A 262 -15.82 -13.20 10.67
N GLY A 263 -16.05 -14.24 9.85
CA GLY A 263 -15.04 -15.26 9.55
C GLY A 263 -15.34 -16.10 8.32
N ILE A 264 -14.31 -16.74 7.76
CA ILE A 264 -14.44 -17.70 6.67
C ILE A 264 -14.38 -19.11 7.26
N VAL A 265 -15.35 -19.97 6.98
CA VAL A 265 -15.39 -21.34 7.47
C VAL A 265 -15.25 -22.29 6.30
N MET A 266 -14.26 -23.18 6.35
CA MET A 266 -14.08 -24.24 5.34
C MET A 266 -14.35 -25.60 5.97
N VAL A 267 -15.32 -26.30 5.39
CA VAL A 267 -15.86 -27.53 5.99
C VAL A 267 -16.17 -28.58 4.94
N ASN A 268 -15.84 -29.84 5.24
CA ASN A 268 -16.27 -30.96 4.42
C ASN A 268 -17.50 -31.65 5.03
N SER A 269 -18.21 -32.43 4.22
CA SER A 269 -19.46 -33.08 4.64
C SER A 269 -19.30 -34.03 5.83
N SER A 270 -18.15 -34.68 5.99
CA SER A 270 -17.87 -35.61 7.09
C SER A 270 -17.57 -34.91 8.42
N GLN A 271 -17.18 -33.63 8.38
CA GLN A 271 -16.77 -32.86 9.55
C GLN A 271 -17.74 -31.73 9.91
N ALA A 272 -18.79 -31.51 9.10
CA ALA A 272 -19.80 -30.49 9.33
C ALA A 272 -20.47 -30.57 10.71
N SER A 273 -20.67 -31.78 11.23
CA SER A 273 -21.25 -32.02 12.56
C SER A 273 -20.31 -31.74 13.74
N HIS A 274 -19.02 -31.49 13.49
CA HIS A 274 -18.00 -31.28 14.54
C HIS A 274 -17.70 -29.80 14.81
N LEU A 275 -18.20 -28.87 13.98
CA LEU A 275 -18.08 -27.43 14.23
C LEU A 275 -19.14 -26.99 15.24
N GLY A 276 -18.75 -26.96 16.52
CA GLY A 276 -19.64 -26.67 17.64
C GLY A 276 -20.40 -25.36 17.47
N GLY A 277 -21.74 -25.45 17.41
CA GLY A 277 -22.64 -24.30 17.41
C GLY A 277 -23.21 -23.89 16.05
N LEU A 278 -22.81 -24.52 14.95
CA LEU A 278 -23.39 -24.26 13.62
C LEU A 278 -24.28 -25.41 13.14
N ASP A 279 -25.56 -25.13 12.93
CA ASP A 279 -26.47 -26.03 12.23
C ASP A 279 -26.34 -25.80 10.72
N LEU A 280 -25.45 -26.57 10.08
CA LEU A 280 -25.23 -26.49 8.63
C LEU A 280 -26.09 -27.55 7.92
N PRO A 281 -26.78 -27.18 6.82
CA PRO A 281 -27.50 -28.17 6.02
C PRO A 281 -26.53 -29.23 5.49
N ALA A 282 -27.02 -30.45 5.31
CA ALA A 282 -26.22 -31.56 4.77
C ALA A 282 -25.57 -31.14 3.43
N VAL A 283 -24.24 -31.23 3.36
CA VAL A 283 -23.47 -30.79 2.20
C VAL A 283 -23.67 -31.78 1.05
N GLN A 284 -24.46 -31.39 0.04
CA GLN A 284 -24.80 -32.23 -1.11
C GLN A 284 -23.80 -32.11 -2.28
N GLY A 285 -22.99 -31.06 -2.28
CA GLY A 285 -21.99 -30.74 -3.31
C GLY A 285 -21.19 -29.47 -2.95
N PRO A 286 -20.41 -28.90 -3.89
CA PRO A 286 -19.72 -27.64 -3.68
C PRO A 286 -20.75 -26.52 -3.44
N SER A 287 -20.67 -25.84 -2.31
CA SER A 287 -21.67 -24.86 -1.90
C SER A 287 -21.06 -23.69 -1.13
N LEU A 288 -21.74 -22.55 -1.21
CA LEU A 288 -21.44 -21.34 -0.47
C LEU A 288 -22.66 -20.96 0.36
N ALA A 289 -22.46 -20.54 1.60
CA ALA A 289 -23.54 -20.04 2.44
C ALA A 289 -23.07 -18.93 3.36
N ILE A 290 -23.96 -17.97 3.66
CA ILE A 290 -23.74 -17.01 4.74
C ILE A 290 -24.64 -17.40 5.91
N VAL A 291 -24.04 -17.52 7.09
CA VAL A 291 -24.75 -17.82 8.34
C VAL A 291 -24.37 -16.79 9.41
N SER A 292 -25.23 -16.58 10.40
CA SER A 292 -24.90 -15.73 11.54
C SER A 292 -23.87 -16.43 12.44
N ASN A 293 -22.93 -15.67 12.99
CA ASN A 293 -21.98 -16.20 13.97
C ASN A 293 -22.73 -16.51 15.28
N PRO A 294 -22.74 -17.75 15.77
CA PRO A 294 -23.46 -18.09 17.00
C PRO A 294 -22.89 -17.38 18.24
N ASN A 295 -21.62 -16.97 18.22
CA ASN A 295 -20.96 -16.25 19.32
C ASN A 295 -21.22 -14.74 19.28
N ASP A 296 -21.70 -14.19 18.16
CA ASP A 296 -21.93 -12.76 17.97
C ASP A 296 -23.07 -12.50 16.99
N ARG A 297 -24.18 -11.93 17.49
CA ARG A 297 -25.38 -11.64 16.69
C ARG A 297 -25.10 -10.75 15.47
N PHE A 298 -24.07 -9.91 15.53
CA PHE A 298 -23.71 -8.99 14.45
C PHE A 298 -22.68 -9.59 13.49
N GLY A 299 -21.98 -10.64 13.91
CA GLY A 299 -20.99 -11.35 13.11
C GLY A 299 -21.62 -12.30 12.09
N LYS A 300 -20.98 -12.44 10.93
CA LYS A 300 -21.37 -13.36 9.85
C LYS A 300 -20.24 -14.31 9.50
N LEU A 301 -20.60 -15.53 9.09
CA LEU A 301 -19.65 -16.56 8.68
C LEU A 301 -19.93 -16.94 7.23
N LEU A 302 -18.90 -16.88 6.37
CA LEU A 302 -18.95 -17.38 5.01
C LEU A 302 -18.51 -18.83 5.01
N VAL A 303 -19.47 -19.73 4.84
CA VAL A 303 -19.25 -21.16 4.82
C VAL A 303 -18.97 -21.60 3.38
N ILE A 304 -17.79 -22.15 3.17
CA ILE A 304 -17.36 -22.78 1.93
C ILE A 304 -17.34 -24.28 2.19
N ALA A 305 -18.30 -25.00 1.61
CA ALA A 305 -18.51 -26.41 1.90
C ALA A 305 -18.43 -27.28 0.66
N GLY A 306 -17.99 -28.53 0.84
CA GLY A 306 -17.94 -29.56 -0.20
C GLY A 306 -17.93 -30.96 0.41
N ARG A 307 -18.18 -31.99 -0.40
CA ARG A 307 -18.07 -33.39 0.07
C ARG A 307 -16.62 -33.81 0.27
N ASP A 308 -15.72 -33.21 -0.51
CA ASP A 308 -14.28 -33.41 -0.44
C ASP A 308 -13.53 -32.09 -0.66
N SER A 309 -12.21 -32.13 -0.51
CA SER A 309 -11.34 -30.95 -0.65
C SER A 309 -11.33 -30.36 -2.06
N SER A 310 -11.62 -31.17 -3.09
CA SER A 310 -11.74 -30.69 -4.47
C SER A 310 -13.01 -29.85 -4.67
N GLU A 311 -14.11 -30.21 -3.99
CA GLU A 311 -15.34 -29.45 -3.98
C GLU A 311 -15.21 -28.13 -3.22
N ILE A 312 -14.48 -28.13 -2.10
CA ILE A 312 -14.14 -26.89 -1.39
C ILE A 312 -13.33 -25.96 -2.31
N LYS A 313 -12.33 -26.48 -3.02
CA LYS A 313 -11.56 -25.70 -4.00
C LYS A 313 -12.44 -25.16 -5.13
N ARG A 314 -13.38 -25.96 -5.65
CA ARG A 314 -14.35 -25.50 -6.66
C ARG A 314 -15.26 -24.39 -6.14
N ALA A 315 -15.82 -24.55 -4.95
CA ALA A 315 -16.67 -23.53 -4.32
C ALA A 315 -15.90 -22.22 -4.03
N ALA A 316 -14.67 -22.31 -3.50
CA ALA A 316 -13.80 -21.16 -3.31
C ALA A 316 -13.44 -20.48 -4.63
N THR A 317 -13.14 -21.24 -5.69
CA THR A 317 -12.88 -20.68 -7.02
C THR A 317 -14.11 -19.95 -7.57
N ALA A 318 -15.30 -20.54 -7.41
CA ALA A 318 -16.57 -19.94 -7.81
C ALA A 318 -16.84 -18.62 -7.07
N LEU A 319 -16.53 -18.57 -5.78
CA LEU A 319 -16.65 -17.36 -4.95
C LEU A 319 -15.78 -16.23 -5.50
N VAL A 320 -14.48 -16.49 -5.68
CA VAL A 320 -13.51 -15.42 -6.01
C VAL A 320 -13.60 -14.94 -7.45
N VAL A 321 -14.07 -15.78 -8.37
CA VAL A 321 -14.27 -15.43 -9.79
C VAL A 321 -15.69 -14.92 -10.06
N GLY A 322 -16.69 -15.49 -9.39
CA GLY A 322 -18.11 -15.34 -9.74
C GLY A 322 -18.99 -14.66 -8.68
N SER A 323 -18.42 -14.05 -7.63
CA SER A 323 -19.17 -13.47 -6.50
C SER A 323 -20.35 -12.56 -6.87
N ARG A 324 -20.32 -11.88 -8.04
CA ARG A 324 -21.37 -10.95 -8.48
C ARG A 324 -22.69 -11.62 -8.90
N ASN A 325 -22.70 -12.93 -9.15
CA ASN A 325 -23.89 -13.66 -9.61
C ASN A 325 -24.51 -14.55 -8.53
N LEU A 326 -24.03 -14.46 -7.28
CA LEU A 326 -24.54 -15.25 -6.16
C LEU A 326 -25.68 -14.50 -5.46
N SER A 327 -26.72 -15.21 -5.04
CA SER A 327 -27.85 -14.61 -4.30
C SER A 327 -28.50 -15.62 -3.38
N GLY A 328 -29.19 -15.12 -2.35
CA GLY A 328 -29.81 -15.94 -1.32
C GLY A 328 -28.83 -16.36 -0.22
N GLN A 329 -29.35 -17.05 0.78
CA GLN A 329 -28.57 -17.45 1.95
C GLN A 329 -27.52 -18.53 1.62
N SER A 330 -27.85 -19.45 0.71
CA SER A 330 -26.95 -20.52 0.27
C SER A 330 -27.15 -20.82 -1.21
N VAL A 331 -26.08 -21.27 -1.85
CA VAL A 331 -26.07 -21.65 -3.26
C VAL A 331 -25.18 -22.88 -3.46
N GLN A 332 -25.65 -23.81 -4.28
CA GLN A 332 -24.86 -24.93 -4.75
C GLN A 332 -24.25 -24.57 -6.12
N ILE A 333 -22.98 -24.90 -6.31
CA ILE A 333 -22.23 -24.57 -7.52
C ILE A 333 -22.31 -25.73 -8.50
N ASP A 334 -23.00 -25.55 -9.62
CA ASP A 334 -23.14 -26.59 -10.64
C ASP A 334 -21.88 -26.70 -11.52
N ALA A 335 -21.36 -25.56 -11.98
CA ALA A 335 -20.16 -25.47 -12.80
C ALA A 335 -19.41 -24.16 -12.54
N VAL A 336 -18.09 -24.22 -12.66
CA VAL A 336 -17.22 -23.04 -12.73
C VAL A 336 -16.67 -23.01 -14.15
N ASP A 337 -16.88 -21.91 -14.87
CA ASP A 337 -16.30 -21.75 -16.20
C ASP A 337 -14.79 -21.95 -16.13
N ILE A 338 -14.26 -22.72 -17.09
CA ILE A 338 -12.83 -23.03 -17.15
C ILE A 338 -12.06 -21.71 -17.27
N LEU A 339 -11.26 -21.39 -16.26
CA LEU A 339 -10.40 -20.21 -16.28
C LEU A 339 -9.40 -20.35 -17.43
N VAL A 340 -9.41 -19.39 -18.35
CA VAL A 340 -8.41 -19.30 -19.41
C VAL A 340 -7.05 -19.12 -18.75
N PRO A 341 -6.02 -19.93 -19.11
CA PRO A 341 -4.68 -19.75 -18.58
C PRO A 341 -4.20 -18.31 -18.74
N ARG A 342 -3.71 -17.72 -17.65
CA ARG A 342 -3.20 -16.36 -17.64
C ARG A 342 -1.91 -16.24 -18.43
N LYS A 343 -1.58 -15.01 -18.83
CA LYS A 343 -0.33 -14.67 -19.51
C LYS A 343 0.61 -13.95 -18.53
N PRO A 344 1.93 -13.99 -18.76
CA PRO A 344 2.87 -13.18 -17.99
C PRO A 344 2.51 -11.70 -18.04
N TYR A 345 2.63 -10.99 -16.92
CA TYR A 345 2.42 -9.54 -16.78
C TYR A 345 1.00 -9.05 -17.09
N ASP A 346 0.00 -9.95 -17.10
CA ASP A 346 -1.40 -9.61 -17.36
C ASP A 346 -2.19 -9.24 -16.09
N ALA A 347 -1.49 -8.99 -14.98
CA ALA A 347 -2.09 -8.66 -13.69
C ALA A 347 -2.88 -7.34 -13.77
N PRO A 348 -4.18 -7.30 -13.38
CA PRO A 348 -5.01 -6.10 -13.49
C PRO A 348 -4.45 -4.84 -12.81
N ASN A 349 -3.73 -5.00 -11.71
CA ASN A 349 -3.14 -3.88 -10.98
C ASN A 349 -1.83 -3.38 -11.60
N TRP A 350 -1.16 -4.18 -12.45
CA TRP A 350 0.09 -3.77 -13.11
C TRP A 350 -0.23 -3.01 -14.39
N LEU A 351 0.60 -2.01 -14.68
CA LEU A 351 0.52 -1.29 -15.94
C LEU A 351 0.96 -2.22 -17.08
N PRO A 352 0.10 -2.51 -18.06
CA PRO A 352 0.46 -3.38 -19.18
C PRO A 352 1.67 -2.86 -19.95
N SER A 353 2.58 -3.76 -20.29
CA SER A 353 3.79 -3.49 -21.08
C SER A 353 3.68 -3.97 -22.52
N ASP A 354 2.52 -4.47 -22.97
CA ASP A 354 2.29 -4.95 -24.34
C ASP A 354 1.63 -3.90 -25.25
N ARG A 355 1.16 -2.78 -24.68
CA ARG A 355 0.48 -1.69 -25.41
C ARG A 355 0.58 -0.34 -24.68
N PRO A 356 0.31 0.78 -25.38
CA PRO A 356 0.02 2.05 -24.73
C PRO A 356 -1.27 1.98 -23.89
N VAL A 357 -1.23 2.55 -22.69
CA VAL A 357 -2.35 2.55 -21.73
C VAL A 357 -2.92 3.95 -21.60
N ARG A 358 -4.24 4.10 -21.70
CA ARG A 358 -4.89 5.41 -21.53
C ARG A 358 -5.02 5.76 -20.05
N LEU A 359 -4.83 7.02 -19.68
CA LEU A 359 -4.98 7.46 -18.28
C LEU A 359 -6.42 7.27 -17.78
N GLY A 360 -7.42 7.34 -18.67
CA GLY A 360 -8.81 7.03 -18.36
C GLY A 360 -9.09 5.56 -18.03
N GLU A 361 -8.18 4.63 -18.34
CA GLU A 361 -8.27 3.23 -17.90
C GLU A 361 -7.84 3.07 -16.43
N LEU A 362 -7.03 3.99 -15.92
CA LEU A 362 -6.43 3.91 -14.58
C LEU A 362 -7.23 4.68 -13.53
N VAL A 363 -7.82 5.81 -13.90
CA VAL A 363 -8.62 6.66 -13.00
C VAL A 363 -9.91 7.13 -13.66
N PRO A 364 -11.00 7.33 -12.90
CA PRO A 364 -12.24 7.85 -13.43
C PRO A 364 -12.05 9.30 -13.92
N GLN A 365 -12.72 9.66 -15.02
CA GLN A 365 -12.61 10.98 -15.66
C GLN A 365 -12.80 12.17 -14.70
N ARG A 366 -13.65 12.05 -13.67
CA ARG A 366 -13.85 13.10 -12.67
C ARG A 366 -12.57 13.48 -11.93
N GLN A 367 -11.66 12.53 -11.69
CA GLN A 367 -10.38 12.77 -11.02
C GLN A 367 -9.35 13.46 -11.93
N LEU A 368 -9.59 13.48 -13.24
CA LEU A 368 -8.73 14.15 -14.22
C LEU A 368 -9.12 15.62 -14.46
N ASN A 369 -10.12 16.13 -13.74
CA ASN A 369 -10.62 17.51 -13.86
C ASN A 369 -10.42 18.26 -12.54
N VAL A 370 -9.99 19.51 -12.63
CA VAL A 370 -9.77 20.40 -11.49
C VAL A 370 -10.27 21.82 -11.76
N ALA A 371 -10.47 22.58 -10.69
CA ALA A 371 -10.98 23.94 -10.72
C ALA A 371 -10.27 24.82 -9.68
N GLY A 372 -10.20 26.12 -9.94
CA GLY A 372 -9.47 27.07 -9.11
C GLY A 372 -8.24 27.64 -9.79
N TYR A 373 -7.71 28.72 -9.21
CA TYR A 373 -6.42 29.29 -9.60
C TYR A 373 -5.23 28.45 -9.11
N ALA A 374 -5.39 27.83 -7.94
CA ALA A 374 -4.42 26.90 -7.35
C ALA A 374 -5.10 25.57 -7.00
N PRO A 375 -5.59 24.83 -8.02
CA PRO A 375 -6.30 23.57 -7.80
C PRO A 375 -5.43 22.54 -7.09
N ALA A 376 -6.09 21.56 -6.49
CA ALA A 376 -5.43 20.35 -6.03
C ALA A 376 -4.71 19.63 -7.19
N MET A 377 -3.68 18.87 -6.85
CA MET A 377 -2.90 18.10 -7.82
C MET A 377 -3.69 16.88 -8.30
N ILE A 378 -3.80 16.70 -9.61
CA ILE A 378 -4.34 15.47 -10.22
C ILE A 378 -3.28 14.38 -10.05
N THR A 379 -3.67 13.26 -9.45
CA THR A 379 -2.77 12.13 -9.19
C THR A 379 -3.31 10.88 -9.87
N VAL A 380 -2.52 10.28 -10.75
CA VAL A 380 -2.81 9.01 -11.42
C VAL A 380 -1.84 7.95 -10.89
N PRO A 381 -2.30 7.01 -10.04
CA PRO A 381 -1.45 5.93 -9.56
C PRO A 381 -1.12 4.96 -10.72
N VAL A 382 0.14 4.52 -10.76
CA VAL A 382 0.63 3.51 -11.72
C VAL A 382 1.44 2.47 -10.95
N ARG A 383 1.31 1.20 -11.32
CA ARG A 383 2.17 0.13 -10.78
C ARG A 383 2.97 -0.47 -11.92
N LEU A 384 4.28 -0.30 -11.88
CA LEU A 384 5.16 -0.79 -12.93
C LEU A 384 5.50 -2.26 -12.70
N PRO A 385 5.53 -3.10 -13.75
CA PRO A 385 6.16 -4.40 -13.66
C PRO A 385 7.61 -4.25 -13.15
N PRO A 386 8.05 -5.08 -12.20
CA PRO A 386 9.33 -4.86 -11.53
C PRO A 386 10.54 -5.11 -12.41
N ASP A 387 10.43 -6.00 -13.39
CA ASP A 387 11.52 -6.47 -14.22
C ASP A 387 11.66 -5.70 -15.55
N LEU A 388 11.09 -4.50 -15.66
CA LEU A 388 11.31 -3.63 -16.82
C LEU A 388 12.80 -3.28 -16.93
N PHE A 389 13.44 -3.73 -18.01
CA PHE A 389 14.84 -3.48 -18.27
C PHE A 389 15.05 -2.05 -18.76
N ASN A 390 15.72 -1.23 -17.95
CA ASN A 390 15.86 0.22 -18.13
C ASN A 390 17.30 0.68 -18.45
N TRP A 391 18.21 -0.24 -18.79
CA TRP A 391 19.61 0.12 -19.04
C TRP A 391 19.76 1.01 -20.28
N ARG A 392 20.14 2.28 -20.06
CA ARG A 392 20.35 3.30 -21.11
C ARG A 392 19.11 3.58 -21.96
N GLU A 393 17.92 3.36 -21.42
CA GLU A 393 16.67 3.72 -22.09
C GLU A 393 16.40 5.22 -21.94
N ALA A 394 15.79 5.85 -22.94
CA ALA A 394 15.52 7.30 -22.95
C ALA A 394 14.35 7.72 -22.02
N GLY A 395 13.63 6.75 -21.47
CA GLY A 395 12.42 6.93 -20.67
C GLY A 395 11.15 6.48 -21.40
N ALA A 396 10.11 6.18 -20.63
CA ALA A 396 8.81 5.78 -21.13
C ALA A 396 8.00 6.99 -21.62
N ARG A 397 7.22 6.81 -22.68
CA ARG A 397 6.56 7.92 -23.38
C ARG A 397 5.20 8.22 -22.76
N LEU A 398 5.03 9.46 -22.31
CA LEU A 398 3.75 10.05 -21.92
C LEU A 398 3.27 11.00 -23.02
N ASN A 399 2.22 10.62 -23.74
CA ASN A 399 1.52 11.52 -24.65
C ASN A 399 0.35 12.16 -23.89
N LEU A 400 0.56 13.39 -23.45
CA LEU A 400 -0.39 14.14 -22.65
C LEU A 400 -1.30 14.97 -23.56
N LYS A 401 -2.60 14.78 -23.42
CA LYS A 401 -3.64 15.65 -23.98
C LYS A 401 -4.27 16.40 -22.82
N TYR A 402 -4.28 17.73 -22.88
CA TYR A 402 -4.76 18.55 -21.77
C TYR A 402 -5.56 19.75 -22.26
N ARG A 403 -6.46 20.22 -21.40
CA ARG A 403 -7.38 21.33 -21.60
C ARG A 403 -7.25 22.30 -20.44
N TYR A 404 -7.53 23.57 -20.69
CA TYR A 404 -7.59 24.60 -19.67
C TYR A 404 -8.41 25.80 -20.13
N THR A 405 -8.92 26.57 -19.18
CA THR A 405 -9.47 27.91 -19.42
C THR A 405 -8.31 28.90 -19.63
N PRO A 406 -8.15 29.51 -20.81
CA PRO A 406 -7.07 30.47 -21.05
C PRO A 406 -7.31 31.79 -20.30
N PRO A 407 -6.31 32.34 -19.59
CA PRO A 407 -6.43 33.64 -18.95
C PRO A 407 -6.50 34.75 -20.00
N GLN A 408 -7.13 35.89 -19.65
CA GLN A 408 -7.29 37.02 -20.58
C GLN A 408 -5.97 37.74 -20.88
N ASN A 409 -5.15 37.95 -19.84
CA ASN A 409 -3.87 38.64 -19.95
C ASN A 409 -2.69 37.67 -19.88
N ALA A 410 -1.55 38.08 -20.45
CA ALA A 410 -0.31 37.34 -20.35
C ALA A 410 0.03 37.06 -18.88
N SER A 411 0.29 35.80 -18.57
CA SER A 411 0.42 35.31 -17.21
C SER A 411 1.44 34.18 -17.17
N ASN A 412 2.07 33.96 -16.02
CA ASN A 412 3.02 32.84 -15.84
C ASN A 412 2.30 31.52 -15.52
N SER A 413 1.10 31.33 -16.08
CA SER A 413 0.29 30.13 -15.85
C SER A 413 0.96 28.89 -16.45
N SER A 414 1.03 27.81 -15.70
CA SER A 414 1.71 26.59 -16.13
C SER A 414 1.04 25.31 -15.65
N LEU A 415 1.22 24.24 -16.42
CA LEU A 415 0.90 22.87 -16.04
C LEU A 415 2.21 22.14 -15.71
N MET A 416 2.41 21.84 -14.43
CA MET A 416 3.54 21.07 -13.96
C MET A 416 3.23 19.57 -14.04
N VAL A 417 4.15 18.82 -14.63
CA VAL A 417 4.13 17.36 -14.70
C VAL A 417 5.26 16.81 -13.83
N SER A 418 4.87 16.01 -12.85
CA SER A 418 5.78 15.33 -11.93
C SER A 418 5.54 13.82 -12.00
N PHE A 419 6.60 13.06 -11.76
CA PHE A 419 6.51 11.61 -11.59
C PHE A 419 7.09 11.24 -10.23
N ASN A 420 6.24 10.68 -9.37
CA ASN A 420 6.42 10.71 -7.92
C ASN A 420 6.70 12.14 -7.47
N ASP A 421 7.73 12.36 -6.65
CA ASP A 421 8.10 13.68 -6.16
C ASP A 421 9.14 14.39 -7.04
N THR A 422 9.43 13.84 -8.24
CA THR A 422 10.39 14.41 -9.18
C THR A 422 9.69 15.22 -10.26
N PHE A 423 10.02 16.51 -10.33
CA PHE A 423 9.54 17.40 -11.39
C PHE A 423 10.17 17.00 -12.74
N ILE A 424 9.33 16.79 -13.76
CA ILE A 424 9.76 16.37 -15.09
C ILE A 424 9.71 17.55 -16.08
N ARG A 425 8.56 18.25 -16.14
CA ARG A 425 8.35 19.31 -17.12
C ARG A 425 7.30 20.31 -16.65
N SER A 426 7.48 21.57 -17.04
CA SER A 426 6.45 22.61 -16.94
C SER A 426 6.00 23.00 -18.35
N LEU A 427 4.71 22.95 -18.59
CA LEU A 427 4.07 23.32 -19.85
C LEU A 427 3.41 24.69 -19.68
N ASN A 428 3.77 25.65 -20.53
CA ASN A 428 3.17 26.99 -20.48
C ASN A 428 1.69 26.95 -20.89
N LEU A 429 0.85 27.70 -20.16
CA LEU A 429 -0.59 27.89 -20.43
C LEU A 429 -0.80 29.32 -20.97
N PRO A 430 -0.59 29.55 -22.29
CA PRO A 430 -0.68 30.88 -22.87
C PRO A 430 -2.05 31.54 -22.68
N SER A 431 -2.05 32.86 -22.63
CA SER A 431 -3.25 33.67 -22.56
C SER A 431 -3.94 33.79 -23.92
N VAL A 432 -5.20 34.27 -23.93
CA VAL A 432 -5.92 34.59 -25.17
C VAL A 432 -5.13 35.58 -26.04
N ASN A 433 -4.46 36.57 -25.41
CA ASN A 433 -3.67 37.59 -26.11
C ASN A 433 -2.39 37.02 -26.75
N ASP A 434 -1.78 36.00 -26.14
CA ASP A 434 -0.53 35.39 -26.64
C ASP A 434 -0.78 34.39 -27.79
N MET A 435 -2.02 33.96 -28.01
CA MET A 435 -2.37 32.90 -28.97
C MET A 435 -2.55 33.35 -30.44
N GLY A 436 -2.39 34.64 -30.77
CA GLY A 436 -2.47 35.13 -32.16
C GLY A 436 -3.89 35.20 -32.75
N THR A 437 -4.01 35.66 -34.01
CA THR A 437 -5.23 36.26 -34.64
C THR A 437 -6.58 35.78 -34.10
N ALA A 438 -7.22 36.68 -33.37
CA ALA A 438 -8.42 36.50 -32.58
C ALA A 438 -9.63 35.84 -33.29
N GLN A 439 -9.78 35.96 -34.61
CA GLN A 439 -11.01 35.53 -35.29
C GLN A 439 -11.20 34.01 -35.40
N ASN A 440 -10.14 33.26 -35.69
CA ASN A 440 -10.22 31.79 -35.74
C ASN A 440 -10.25 31.19 -34.33
N LEU A 441 -9.54 31.79 -33.37
CA LEU A 441 -9.49 31.31 -31.99
C LEU A 441 -10.81 31.58 -31.23
N LEU A 442 -11.43 32.76 -31.41
CA LEU A 442 -12.75 33.06 -30.85
C LEU A 442 -13.85 32.20 -31.48
N ALA A 443 -13.75 31.81 -32.75
CA ALA A 443 -14.72 30.92 -33.38
C ALA A 443 -14.70 29.53 -32.73
N THR A 444 -13.52 28.98 -32.42
CA THR A 444 -13.36 27.69 -31.74
C THR A 444 -13.73 27.77 -30.25
N LEU A 445 -13.38 28.87 -29.57
CA LEU A 445 -13.72 29.11 -28.16
C LEU A 445 -15.22 29.36 -27.93
N LYS A 446 -15.94 29.91 -28.92
CA LYS A 446 -17.42 30.05 -28.85
C LYS A 446 -18.17 28.72 -28.89
N THR A 447 -17.52 27.64 -29.34
CA THR A 447 -18.08 26.29 -29.42
C THR A 447 -17.60 25.37 -28.28
N ASP A 448 -16.39 25.58 -27.73
CA ASP A 448 -15.82 24.84 -26.60
C ASP A 448 -14.91 25.80 -25.81
N ASP A 449 -15.22 26.06 -24.54
CA ASP A 449 -14.48 27.00 -23.67
C ASP A 449 -13.03 26.54 -23.37
N SER A 450 -12.63 25.34 -23.83
CA SER A 450 -11.31 24.75 -23.57
C SER A 450 -10.62 24.23 -24.85
N LEU A 451 -9.37 24.64 -25.08
CA LEU A 451 -8.56 24.15 -26.21
C LEU A 451 -7.80 22.88 -25.83
N VAL A 452 -7.93 21.81 -26.62
CA VAL A 452 -7.10 20.61 -26.49
C VAL A 452 -5.68 20.93 -26.95
N ARG A 453 -4.71 20.62 -26.11
CA ARG A 453 -3.27 20.74 -26.37
C ARG A 453 -2.61 19.40 -26.16
N GLU A 454 -1.55 19.15 -26.93
CA GLU A 454 -0.79 17.91 -26.86
C GLU A 454 0.66 18.18 -26.46
N ALA A 455 1.22 17.29 -25.63
CA ALA A 455 2.63 17.31 -25.26
C ALA A 455 3.16 15.87 -25.17
N SER A 456 4.35 15.62 -25.73
CA SER A 456 5.06 14.35 -25.55
C SER A 456 6.19 14.55 -24.53
N ILE A 457 6.19 13.73 -23.49
CA ILE A 457 7.16 13.79 -22.39
C ILE A 457 7.77 12.40 -22.22
N LEU A 458 9.08 12.33 -22.00
CA LEU A 458 9.78 11.10 -21.64
C LEU A 458 9.94 11.05 -20.12
N LEU A 459 9.50 9.94 -19.52
CA LEU A 459 9.55 9.70 -18.09
C LEU A 459 10.70 8.73 -17.78
N PRO A 460 11.73 9.14 -17.03
CA PRO A 460 12.82 8.24 -16.65
C PRO A 460 12.28 7.16 -15.71
N LEU A 461 12.64 5.88 -15.93
CA LEU A 461 12.21 4.75 -15.11
C LEU A 461 13.33 4.20 -14.21
N ASP A 462 14.48 4.86 -14.20
CA ASP A 462 15.77 4.30 -13.77
C ASP A 462 15.88 4.14 -12.23
N ALA A 463 15.07 4.89 -11.48
CA ALA A 463 15.07 4.93 -10.01
C ALA A 463 13.64 5.03 -9.44
N VAL A 464 12.66 4.56 -10.20
CA VAL A 464 11.25 4.74 -9.89
C VAL A 464 10.75 3.55 -9.07
N ALA A 465 10.02 3.84 -7.98
CA ALA A 465 9.41 2.80 -7.16
C ALA A 465 8.35 2.02 -7.96
N LEU A 466 8.17 0.74 -7.66
CA LEU A 466 7.20 -0.12 -8.35
C LEU A 466 5.78 0.45 -8.28
N GLN A 467 5.41 1.01 -7.13
CA GLN A 467 4.21 1.81 -6.97
C GLN A 467 4.60 3.28 -7.15
N SER A 468 4.08 3.90 -8.21
CA SER A 468 4.39 5.27 -8.58
C SER A 468 3.14 6.09 -8.86
N ARG A 469 3.30 7.41 -8.94
CA ARG A 469 2.22 8.36 -9.19
C ARG A 469 2.60 9.38 -10.24
N LEU A 470 1.80 9.48 -11.29
CA LEU A 470 1.85 10.60 -12.23
C LEU A 470 1.07 11.76 -11.64
N GLN A 471 1.68 12.93 -11.58
CA GLN A 471 1.13 14.09 -10.90
C GLN A 471 1.07 15.29 -11.86
N PHE A 472 -0.11 15.88 -11.97
CA PHE A 472 -0.37 17.03 -12.81
C PHE A 472 -0.91 18.17 -11.95
N ARG A 473 -0.21 19.31 -11.94
CA ARG A 473 -0.61 20.48 -11.17
C ARG A 473 -0.77 21.68 -12.09
N TYR A 474 -2.00 22.17 -12.20
CA TYR A 474 -2.27 23.46 -12.83
C TYR A 474 -1.94 24.57 -11.83
N MET A 475 -1.26 25.60 -12.32
CA MET A 475 -0.98 26.82 -11.59
C MET A 475 -1.40 27.98 -12.49
N TYR A 476 -2.49 28.65 -12.13
CA TYR A 476 -2.93 29.85 -12.82
C TYR A 476 -2.41 31.06 -12.06
N ASP A 477 -1.81 31.97 -12.80
CA ASP A 477 -1.34 33.23 -12.26
C ASP A 477 -2.50 34.24 -12.19
N TYR A 478 -2.49 35.07 -11.14
CA TYR A 478 -3.55 36.01 -10.83
C TYR A 478 -3.10 37.44 -11.15
N THR A 479 -3.75 38.09 -12.11
CA THR A 479 -3.46 39.48 -12.44
C THR A 479 -4.14 40.43 -11.45
N LYS A 480 -3.38 41.03 -10.54
CA LYS A 480 -3.88 42.05 -9.60
C LYS A 480 -4.33 43.31 -10.32
N GLN A 481 -5.55 43.77 -10.06
CA GLN A 481 -6.12 45.02 -10.61
C GLN A 481 -6.21 46.16 -9.59
N GLY A 482 -5.60 45.97 -8.41
CA GLY A 482 -5.54 46.95 -7.32
C GLY A 482 -6.54 46.67 -6.21
N GLU A 483 -6.40 47.38 -5.10
CA GLU A 483 -7.31 47.25 -3.95
C GLU A 483 -8.76 47.59 -4.39
N CYS A 484 -9.73 46.77 -3.99
CA CYS A 484 -11.17 46.83 -4.35
C CYS A 484 -11.62 46.29 -5.74
N ASN A 485 -10.73 46.13 -6.73
CA ASN A 485 -11.11 45.61 -8.06
C ASN A 485 -10.77 44.13 -8.25
N ASP A 486 -10.11 43.53 -7.27
CA ASP A 486 -9.72 42.12 -7.26
C ASP A 486 -10.91 41.23 -6.87
N ILE A 487 -11.73 40.84 -7.84
CA ILE A 487 -12.79 39.85 -7.67
C ILE A 487 -12.26 38.49 -8.13
N ILE A 488 -12.08 37.55 -7.21
CA ILE A 488 -11.76 36.16 -7.58
C ILE A 488 -13.03 35.51 -8.12
N ILE A 489 -13.13 35.38 -9.43
CA ILE A 489 -14.14 34.53 -10.08
C ILE A 489 -13.51 33.16 -10.28
N ASP A 490 -14.00 32.13 -9.58
CA ASP A 490 -13.51 30.76 -9.71
C ASP A 490 -14.02 30.07 -11.00
N ASN A 491 -13.54 30.55 -12.15
CA ASN A 491 -13.87 30.03 -13.47
C ASN A 491 -12.67 29.35 -14.17
N MET A 492 -11.51 29.28 -13.51
CA MET A 492 -10.36 28.56 -14.03
C MET A 492 -10.59 27.06 -13.90
N ARG A 493 -10.57 26.35 -15.03
CA ARG A 493 -10.71 24.90 -15.11
C ARG A 493 -9.49 24.32 -15.80
N GLY A 494 -9.01 23.19 -15.29
CA GLY A 494 -7.94 22.39 -15.88
C GLY A 494 -8.40 20.95 -16.02
N ALA A 495 -8.08 20.30 -17.13
CA ALA A 495 -8.46 18.92 -17.37
C ALA A 495 -7.39 18.16 -18.15
N ILE A 496 -7.07 16.95 -17.71
CA ILE A 496 -6.28 15.99 -18.47
C ILE A 496 -7.25 15.09 -19.24
N ASP A 497 -7.06 14.98 -20.55
CA ASP A 497 -7.92 14.16 -21.39
C ASP A 497 -7.71 12.67 -21.05
N PRO A 498 -8.78 11.89 -20.83
CA PRO A 498 -8.69 10.45 -20.58
C PRO A 498 -7.93 9.67 -21.66
N ASP A 499 -7.90 10.17 -22.90
CA ASP A 499 -7.16 9.55 -24.02
C ASP A 499 -5.65 9.84 -24.01
N SER A 500 -5.13 10.58 -23.02
CA SER A 500 -3.69 10.67 -22.78
C SER A 500 -3.12 9.27 -22.55
N THR A 501 -1.96 8.96 -23.12
CA THR A 501 -1.39 7.60 -23.07
C THR A 501 -0.05 7.56 -22.36
N PHE A 502 0.16 6.53 -21.54
CA PHE A 502 1.47 6.16 -21.00
C PHE A 502 1.90 4.82 -21.62
N ASP A 503 3.08 4.79 -22.25
CA ASP A 503 3.52 3.67 -23.08
C ASP A 503 4.81 3.03 -22.55
N LEU A 504 4.68 1.75 -22.17
CA LEU A 504 5.77 0.88 -21.73
C LEU A 504 6.16 -0.17 -22.79
N SER A 505 5.52 -0.19 -23.96
CA SER A 505 5.66 -1.28 -24.94
C SER A 505 7.06 -1.45 -25.55
N GLY A 506 7.92 -0.44 -25.41
CA GLY A 506 9.33 -0.50 -25.81
C GLY A 506 10.25 -1.21 -24.81
N TYR A 507 9.77 -1.52 -23.60
CA TYR A 507 10.57 -2.11 -22.54
C TYR A 507 10.51 -3.64 -22.60
N GLU A 508 11.67 -4.27 -22.45
CA GLU A 508 11.79 -5.72 -22.33
C GLU A 508 11.83 -6.12 -20.85
N HIS A 509 11.45 -7.35 -20.53
CA HIS A 509 11.41 -7.85 -19.16
C HIS A 509 12.67 -8.65 -18.85
N PHE A 510 13.57 -8.12 -18.03
CA PHE A 510 14.80 -8.80 -17.63
C PHE A 510 15.34 -8.22 -16.32
N MET A 511 15.45 -9.05 -15.29
CA MET A 511 15.90 -8.65 -13.97
C MET A 511 16.87 -9.65 -13.36
N ALA A 512 17.84 -9.11 -12.65
CA ALA A 512 18.78 -9.88 -11.84
C ALA A 512 18.11 -10.30 -10.51
N MET A 513 18.28 -11.57 -10.14
CA MET A 513 17.67 -12.21 -8.98
C MET A 513 18.73 -12.97 -8.20
N PRO A 514 18.54 -13.24 -6.89
CA PRO A 514 17.38 -12.90 -6.04
C PRO A 514 17.32 -11.42 -5.60
N ASN A 515 16.11 -10.89 -5.44
CA ASN A 515 15.89 -9.53 -4.92
C ASN A 515 14.69 -9.49 -3.95
N LEU A 516 14.99 -9.48 -2.65
CA LEU A 516 13.99 -9.46 -1.58
C LEU A 516 13.25 -8.13 -1.44
N GLY A 517 13.79 -7.04 -2.00
CA GLY A 517 13.06 -5.76 -2.07
C GLY A 517 11.92 -5.82 -3.08
N VAL A 518 12.21 -6.38 -4.26
CA VAL A 518 11.20 -6.63 -5.30
C VAL A 518 10.16 -7.65 -4.83
N PHE A 519 10.59 -8.72 -4.14
CA PHE A 519 9.70 -9.67 -3.49
C PHE A 519 8.79 -9.01 -2.46
N LYS A 520 9.34 -8.14 -1.59
CA LYS A 520 8.54 -7.37 -0.64
C LYS A 520 7.51 -6.53 -1.38
N ASP A 521 7.94 -5.70 -2.32
CA ASP A 521 7.08 -4.65 -2.90
C ASP A 521 6.04 -5.17 -3.89
N SER A 522 6.30 -6.29 -4.58
CA SER A 522 5.41 -6.79 -5.63
C SER A 522 5.14 -8.29 -5.59
N GLY A 523 5.83 -9.06 -4.73
CA GLY A 523 5.76 -10.52 -4.73
C GLY A 523 6.45 -11.19 -5.92
N PHE A 524 7.21 -10.45 -6.73
CA PHE A 524 7.87 -11.02 -7.91
C PHE A 524 9.04 -11.94 -7.49
N PRO A 525 9.26 -13.08 -8.19
CA PRO A 525 8.66 -13.49 -9.47
C PRO A 525 7.37 -14.30 -9.35
N PHE A 526 6.90 -14.58 -8.14
CA PHE A 526 5.68 -15.36 -7.91
C PHE A 526 4.43 -14.72 -8.53
N THR A 527 4.39 -13.38 -8.57
CA THR A 527 3.31 -12.58 -9.16
C THR A 527 3.46 -12.31 -10.66
N ARG A 528 4.45 -12.91 -11.34
CA ARG A 528 4.62 -12.79 -12.80
C ARG A 528 3.38 -13.26 -13.56
N MET A 529 2.69 -14.27 -13.03
CA MET A 529 1.37 -14.72 -13.49
C MET A 529 0.32 -14.23 -12.49
N ALA A 530 -0.75 -13.59 -12.96
CA ALA A 530 -1.75 -13.00 -12.07
C ALA A 530 -2.51 -14.03 -11.20
N ASP A 531 -2.68 -15.26 -11.70
CA ASP A 531 -3.33 -16.37 -10.99
C ASP A 531 -2.36 -17.23 -10.16
N LEU A 532 -1.08 -16.88 -10.16
CA LEU A 532 0.02 -17.60 -9.51
C LEU A 532 0.20 -19.05 -10.02
N SER A 533 -0.22 -19.33 -11.27
CA SER A 533 -0.10 -20.66 -11.90
C SER A 533 1.31 -21.25 -11.90
N GLN A 534 2.35 -20.40 -11.91
CA GLN A 534 3.76 -20.81 -11.84
C GLN A 534 4.37 -20.72 -10.44
N THR A 535 3.56 -20.56 -9.40
CA THR A 535 4.00 -20.51 -8.01
C THR A 535 3.56 -21.78 -7.27
N ALA A 536 4.46 -22.30 -6.44
CA ALA A 536 4.16 -23.31 -5.46
C ALA A 536 4.55 -22.84 -4.06
N VAL A 537 3.70 -23.10 -3.08
CA VAL A 537 4.03 -22.90 -1.66
C VAL A 537 4.35 -24.24 -1.04
N ILE A 538 5.52 -24.32 -0.40
CA ILE A 538 6.00 -25.51 0.29
C ILE A 538 5.92 -25.28 1.79
N LEU A 539 5.02 -26.02 2.42
CA LEU A 539 4.83 -26.04 3.86
C LEU A 539 5.63 -27.19 4.50
N PRO A 540 5.98 -27.11 5.79
CA PRO A 540 6.58 -28.24 6.50
C PRO A 540 5.58 -29.39 6.64
N ASN A 541 6.06 -30.63 6.76
CA ASN A 541 5.20 -31.83 6.82
C ASN A 541 4.23 -31.84 8.02
N GLY A 542 4.50 -31.03 9.06
CA GLY A 542 3.64 -30.81 10.23
C GLY A 542 3.26 -29.35 10.42
N ALA A 543 2.90 -28.64 9.34
CA ALA A 543 2.49 -27.24 9.40
C ALA A 543 1.33 -27.01 10.39
N GLY A 544 1.43 -25.96 11.20
CA GLY A 544 0.40 -25.54 12.15
C GLY A 544 -0.20 -24.18 11.80
N GLN A 545 -0.95 -23.62 12.75
CA GLN A 545 -1.66 -22.35 12.58
C GLN A 545 -0.72 -21.19 12.19
N ALA A 546 0.49 -21.13 12.74
CA ALA A 546 1.41 -20.04 12.44
C ALA A 546 1.87 -20.05 10.97
N GLU A 547 2.18 -21.23 10.42
CA GLU A 547 2.51 -21.39 9.01
C GLU A 547 1.32 -21.06 8.10
N TRP A 548 0.11 -21.50 8.47
CA TRP A 548 -1.08 -21.20 7.68
C TRP A 548 -1.43 -19.69 7.71
N ASN A 549 -1.31 -19.04 8.87
CA ASN A 549 -1.49 -17.58 9.00
C ASN A 549 -0.50 -16.83 8.09
N ALA A 550 0.77 -17.23 8.14
CA ALA A 550 1.81 -16.62 7.33
C ALA A 550 1.56 -16.85 5.83
N TYR A 551 1.24 -18.09 5.45
CA TYR A 551 0.87 -18.45 4.08
C TYR A 551 -0.30 -17.61 3.55
N LEU A 552 -1.43 -17.57 4.26
CA LEU A 552 -2.62 -16.84 3.82
C LEU A 552 -2.36 -15.33 3.73
N THR A 553 -1.57 -14.78 4.65
CA THR A 553 -1.18 -13.36 4.65
C THR A 553 -0.27 -13.02 3.48
N VAL A 554 0.72 -13.87 3.17
CA VAL A 554 1.58 -13.68 1.98
C VAL A 554 0.78 -13.77 0.69
N LEU A 555 -0.15 -14.72 0.58
CA LEU A 555 -1.03 -14.84 -0.59
C LEU A 555 -2.00 -13.67 -0.71
N GLY A 556 -2.50 -13.15 0.41
CA GLY A 556 -3.22 -11.88 0.49
C GLY A 556 -2.43 -10.73 -0.15
N ARG A 557 -1.14 -10.62 0.19
CA ARG A 557 -0.24 -9.62 -0.40
C ARG A 557 0.00 -9.84 -1.89
N PHE A 558 0.12 -11.08 -2.34
CA PHE A 558 0.24 -11.36 -3.78
C PHE A 558 -1.04 -10.98 -4.55
N GLY A 559 -2.20 -11.20 -3.94
CA GLY A 559 -3.48 -10.69 -4.44
C GLY A 559 -3.54 -9.16 -4.47
N GLU A 560 -3.03 -8.48 -3.43
CA GLU A 560 -2.90 -7.01 -3.40
C GLU A 560 -2.06 -6.50 -4.56
N SER A 561 -0.89 -7.10 -4.80
CA SER A 561 0.02 -6.70 -5.86
C SER A 561 -0.58 -6.90 -7.24
N THR A 562 -1.18 -8.06 -7.49
CA THR A 562 -1.69 -8.46 -8.82
C THR A 562 -3.09 -7.92 -9.12
N GLY A 563 -3.93 -7.72 -8.11
CA GLY A 563 -5.35 -7.40 -8.28
C GLY A 563 -6.20 -8.60 -8.70
N TYR A 564 -5.67 -9.82 -8.59
CA TYR A 564 -6.35 -11.04 -9.04
C TYR A 564 -6.18 -12.19 -8.03
N PRO A 565 -7.18 -13.09 -7.87
CA PRO A 565 -7.07 -14.21 -6.95
C PRO A 565 -6.11 -15.30 -7.44
N ALA A 566 -5.35 -15.86 -6.51
CA ALA A 566 -4.40 -16.96 -6.68
C ALA A 566 -5.09 -18.32 -6.87
N THR A 567 -5.92 -18.43 -7.91
CA THR A 567 -6.73 -19.62 -8.22
C THR A 567 -5.91 -20.82 -8.72
N ALA A 568 -4.69 -20.59 -9.23
CA ALA A 568 -3.84 -21.62 -9.82
C ALA A 568 -2.55 -21.89 -9.03
N VAL A 569 -2.43 -21.35 -7.81
CA VAL A 569 -1.32 -21.68 -6.90
C VAL A 569 -1.35 -23.17 -6.54
N SER A 570 -0.17 -23.77 -6.39
CA SER A 570 -0.05 -25.13 -5.85
C SER A 570 0.47 -25.11 -4.43
N VAL A 571 -0.06 -25.98 -3.57
CA VAL A 571 0.48 -26.18 -2.21
C VAL A 571 0.99 -27.60 -2.10
N ALA A 572 2.18 -27.76 -1.53
CA ALA A 572 2.74 -29.06 -1.21
C ALA A 572 3.49 -29.04 0.11
N GLN A 573 3.73 -30.23 0.63
CA GLN A 573 4.62 -30.47 1.75
C GLN A 573 6.04 -30.72 1.22
N ALA A 574 7.04 -30.78 2.12
CA ALA A 574 8.45 -30.92 1.76
C ALA A 574 8.71 -32.11 0.80
N ASP A 575 8.05 -33.24 1.07
CA ASP A 575 8.24 -34.49 0.33
C ASP A 575 7.70 -34.41 -1.12
N GLY A 576 6.76 -33.49 -1.38
CA GLY A 576 6.13 -33.29 -2.68
C GLY A 576 6.87 -32.29 -3.60
N VAL A 577 7.94 -31.66 -3.11
CA VAL A 577 8.60 -30.54 -3.81
C VAL A 577 9.12 -30.90 -5.20
N ALA A 578 9.59 -32.15 -5.38
CA ALA A 578 10.17 -32.60 -6.64
C ALA A 578 9.19 -32.54 -7.82
N ALA A 579 7.89 -32.74 -7.57
CA ALA A 579 6.84 -32.65 -8.60
C ALA A 579 6.58 -31.20 -9.07
N LEU A 580 7.10 -30.20 -8.35
CA LEU A 580 6.87 -28.78 -8.58
C LEU A 580 8.12 -28.03 -9.05
N ALA A 581 9.13 -28.76 -9.57
CA ALA A 581 10.40 -28.20 -10.05
C ALA A 581 10.24 -27.10 -11.12
N ASP A 582 9.15 -27.14 -11.89
CA ASP A 582 8.85 -26.14 -12.93
C ASP A 582 8.23 -24.83 -12.40
N LYS A 583 8.09 -24.68 -11.08
CA LYS A 583 7.48 -23.51 -10.43
C LYS A 583 8.47 -22.75 -9.55
N ASP A 584 8.18 -21.49 -9.29
CA ASP A 584 8.85 -20.70 -8.27
C ASP A 584 8.34 -21.14 -6.88
N LEU A 585 9.26 -21.40 -5.96
CA LEU A 585 8.96 -22.05 -4.68
C LEU A 585 9.00 -21.06 -3.51
N LEU A 586 7.87 -20.84 -2.85
CA LEU A 586 7.78 -20.11 -1.59
C LEU A 586 7.82 -21.12 -0.45
N VAL A 587 8.92 -21.18 0.30
CA VAL A 587 9.12 -22.17 1.37
C VAL A 587 8.91 -21.52 2.72
N LEU A 588 8.06 -22.12 3.55
CA LEU A 588 7.88 -21.71 4.94
C LEU A 588 8.56 -22.72 5.87
N ALA A 589 9.18 -22.22 6.93
CA ALA A 589 9.83 -23.02 7.94
C ALA A 589 9.70 -22.37 9.33
N SER A 590 9.47 -23.20 10.35
CA SER A 590 9.55 -22.78 11.75
C SER A 590 10.37 -23.76 12.59
N GLY A 591 11.34 -23.25 13.32
CA GLY A 591 12.31 -24.07 14.04
C GLY A 591 13.10 -24.98 13.09
N ALA A 592 13.03 -26.29 13.32
CA ALA A 592 13.68 -27.33 12.52
C ALA A 592 12.66 -28.24 11.78
N ASN A 593 11.43 -27.76 11.54
CA ASN A 593 10.35 -28.59 11.00
C ASN A 593 10.37 -28.78 9.46
N GLN A 594 11.36 -28.20 8.77
CA GLN A 594 11.41 -28.17 7.32
C GLN A 594 12.64 -28.96 6.80
N PRO A 595 12.46 -30.20 6.31
CA PRO A 595 13.56 -31.05 5.81
C PRO A 595 14.36 -30.42 4.67
N LEU A 596 13.74 -29.54 3.88
CA LEU A 596 14.41 -28.85 2.77
C LEU A 596 15.56 -27.93 3.23
N LEU A 597 15.57 -27.51 4.49
CA LEU A 597 16.67 -26.73 5.05
C LEU A 597 17.98 -27.55 5.09
N GLU A 598 17.88 -28.85 5.38
CA GLU A 598 19.01 -29.76 5.38
C GLU A 598 19.38 -30.17 3.95
N ALA A 599 18.37 -30.54 3.14
CA ALA A 599 18.58 -30.97 1.77
C ALA A 599 19.24 -29.90 0.88
N TRP A 600 18.95 -28.62 1.14
CA TRP A 600 19.47 -27.49 0.38
C TRP A 600 20.54 -26.69 1.14
N ALA A 601 21.15 -27.26 2.18
CA ALA A 601 22.13 -26.59 3.03
C ALA A 601 23.30 -25.97 2.25
N GLU A 602 23.70 -26.56 1.12
CA GLU A 602 24.76 -26.04 0.24
C GLU A 602 24.35 -24.80 -0.57
N HIS A 603 23.05 -24.60 -0.79
CA HIS A 603 22.49 -23.49 -1.56
C HIS A 603 21.98 -22.35 -0.66
N LEU A 604 21.85 -22.62 0.65
CA LEU A 604 21.50 -21.60 1.62
C LEU A 604 22.69 -20.67 1.88
N PRO A 605 22.48 -19.34 1.92
CA PRO A 605 23.56 -18.39 2.18
C PRO A 605 24.11 -18.46 3.62
N SER A 606 23.51 -19.27 4.49
CA SER A 606 23.97 -19.49 5.87
C SER A 606 24.32 -20.96 6.10
N LYS A 607 25.55 -21.24 6.51
CA LYS A 607 25.98 -22.55 7.02
C LYS A 607 25.84 -22.56 8.54
N THR A 608 25.16 -23.56 9.09
CA THR A 608 25.09 -23.76 10.55
C THR A 608 26.15 -24.79 10.94
N VAL A 609 27.12 -24.41 11.77
CA VAL A 609 28.15 -25.31 12.33
C VAL A 609 28.18 -25.09 13.84
N ASP A 610 28.09 -26.15 14.65
CA ASP A 610 28.13 -26.08 16.14
C ASP A 610 27.22 -25.02 16.78
N ASN A 611 25.95 -24.97 16.36
CA ASN A 611 24.94 -24.01 16.86
C ASN A 611 25.31 -22.54 16.66
N LYS A 612 26.30 -22.26 15.80
CA LYS A 612 26.71 -20.94 15.34
C LYS A 612 26.43 -20.86 13.85
N ARG A 613 25.76 -19.77 13.43
CA ARG A 613 25.46 -19.53 12.02
C ARG A 613 26.59 -18.71 11.40
N TYR A 614 27.18 -19.26 10.36
CA TYR A 614 28.25 -18.67 9.55
C TYR A 614 27.66 -18.24 8.22
N ILE A 615 27.94 -17.00 7.81
CA ILE A 615 27.67 -16.50 6.47
C ILE A 615 29.06 -16.29 5.85
N GLU A 616 29.42 -17.09 4.86
CA GLU A 616 30.71 -16.97 4.16
C GLU A 616 30.61 -15.83 3.13
N PHE A 617 31.54 -14.87 3.20
CA PHE A 617 31.69 -13.83 2.18
C PHE A 617 32.99 -14.08 1.41
N SER A 618 32.91 -14.22 0.10
CA SER A 618 34.09 -14.07 -0.75
C SER A 618 34.27 -12.59 -1.09
N ASP A 619 35.06 -11.87 -0.28
CA ASP A 619 35.36 -10.43 -0.43
C ASP A 619 36.29 -10.09 -1.61
N LEU A 620 36.97 -11.08 -2.20
CA LEU A 620 38.01 -10.86 -3.21
C LEU A 620 37.49 -10.47 -4.61
N PRO A 621 36.46 -11.11 -5.20
CA PRO A 621 35.92 -10.68 -6.49
C PRO A 621 35.07 -9.39 -6.43
N LEU A 622 34.47 -9.08 -5.28
CA LEU A 622 33.64 -7.88 -5.07
C LEU A 622 34.46 -6.58 -5.04
N ARG A 623 35.63 -6.56 -4.39
CA ARG A 623 36.55 -5.40 -4.39
C ARG A 623 37.15 -5.09 -5.76
N LEU A 624 37.35 -6.10 -6.61
CA LEU A 624 37.80 -5.91 -8.00
C LEU A 624 36.67 -5.41 -8.92
N ARG A 625 35.41 -5.72 -8.60
CA ARG A 625 34.22 -5.29 -9.36
C ARG A 625 33.92 -3.79 -9.18
N GLU A 626 34.18 -3.23 -8.00
CA GLU A 626 34.03 -1.79 -7.70
C GLU A 626 34.96 -0.89 -8.55
N TRP A 627 36.08 -1.42 -9.03
CA TRP A 627 37.07 -0.65 -9.80
C TRP A 627 36.81 -0.66 -11.32
N ILE A 628 35.90 -1.53 -11.80
CA ILE A 628 35.76 -1.85 -13.24
C ILE A 628 34.29 -1.76 -13.72
N SER A 629 33.28 -1.81 -12.84
CA SER A 629 31.86 -1.81 -13.23
C SER A 629 31.35 -0.41 -13.62
N PRO A 630 30.87 -0.19 -14.87
CA PRO A 630 30.27 1.08 -15.30
C PRO A 630 28.81 1.25 -14.87
N ASP A 631 28.28 0.36 -14.03
CA ASP A 631 26.91 0.40 -13.50
C ASP A 631 26.86 1.10 -12.13
N PRO A 632 26.37 2.35 -12.06
CA PRO A 632 26.29 3.09 -10.79
C PRO A 632 25.29 2.46 -9.79
N VAL A 633 24.30 1.68 -10.23
CA VAL A 633 23.31 1.03 -9.36
C VAL A 633 23.92 -0.19 -8.66
N ALA A 634 24.78 -0.94 -9.36
CA ALA A 634 25.56 -2.03 -8.77
C ALA A 634 26.52 -1.53 -7.68
N ASN A 635 27.07 -0.33 -7.83
CA ASN A 635 28.01 0.28 -6.88
C ASN A 635 27.33 0.89 -5.62
N LEU A 636 26.02 1.08 -5.62
CA LEU A 636 25.25 1.63 -4.49
C LEU A 636 24.81 0.58 -3.46
N ARG A 637 24.84 -0.71 -3.81
CA ARG A 637 24.32 -1.81 -2.98
C ARG A 637 25.38 -2.29 -1.98
N LYS A 638 25.51 -1.59 -0.85
CA LYS A 638 26.41 -1.95 0.26
C LYS A 638 25.93 -3.24 0.96
N ALA A 639 26.54 -4.38 0.64
CA ALA A 639 26.52 -5.54 1.53
C ALA A 639 27.42 -5.21 2.75
N ARG A 640 26.85 -5.05 3.94
CA ARG A 640 27.61 -4.80 5.17
C ARG A 640 27.72 -6.08 5.98
N GLY A 641 28.89 -6.72 5.89
CA GLY A 641 29.58 -7.39 6.98
C GLY A 641 29.00 -8.72 7.49
N ALA A 642 29.90 -9.65 7.80
CA ALA A 642 29.56 -10.90 8.45
C ALA A 642 28.92 -10.68 9.82
N LEU A 643 27.71 -11.22 9.99
CA LEU A 643 27.02 -11.28 11.27
C LEU A 643 27.11 -12.71 11.81
N THR A 644 27.82 -12.89 12.92
CA THR A 644 27.73 -14.10 13.72
C THR A 644 26.51 -13.99 14.63
N LEU A 645 25.44 -14.69 14.28
CA LEU A 645 24.27 -14.82 15.15
C LEU A 645 24.59 -15.84 16.25
N SER A 646 24.87 -15.35 17.45
CA SER A 646 25.02 -16.17 18.67
C SER A 646 23.99 -15.72 19.69
N GLY A 647 23.02 -16.57 20.03
CA GLY A 647 22.04 -16.26 21.08
C GLY A 647 20.89 -17.25 21.15
N ASP A 648 20.45 -17.53 22.38
CA ASP A 648 19.39 -18.46 22.79
C ASP A 648 17.96 -18.06 22.34
N SER A 649 17.85 -17.01 21.52
CA SER A 649 16.65 -16.57 20.83
C SER A 649 17.02 -16.28 19.38
N GLY A 650 16.76 -17.25 18.49
CA GLY A 650 17.02 -17.08 17.07
C GLY A 650 16.33 -15.82 16.52
N ALA A 651 16.88 -15.23 15.47
CA ALA A 651 16.19 -14.18 14.70
C ALA A 651 15.46 -14.82 13.52
N SER A 652 14.30 -14.28 13.15
CA SER A 652 13.61 -14.61 11.91
C SER A 652 14.43 -14.11 10.72
N TRP A 653 14.43 -14.85 9.62
CA TRP A 653 15.16 -14.44 8.42
C TRP A 653 14.43 -14.85 7.15
N LEU A 654 14.69 -14.07 6.10
CA LEU A 654 14.15 -14.24 4.76
C LEU A 654 15.33 -14.39 3.81
N SER A 655 15.31 -15.41 2.95
CA SER A 655 16.34 -15.59 1.93
C SER A 655 15.74 -15.89 0.57
N GLY A 656 16.31 -15.30 -0.47
CA GLY A 656 16.05 -15.66 -1.85
C GLY A 656 17.27 -16.31 -2.49
N PHE A 657 17.08 -17.33 -3.32
CA PHE A 657 18.13 -17.98 -4.11
C PHE A 657 17.55 -18.67 -5.35
N GLU A 658 18.40 -19.23 -6.22
CA GLU A 658 17.98 -20.00 -7.40
C GLU A 658 17.53 -21.40 -7.00
N SER A 659 16.45 -21.90 -7.60
CA SER A 659 15.94 -23.24 -7.30
C SER A 659 16.96 -24.32 -7.66
N PRO A 660 17.33 -25.20 -6.69
CA PRO A 660 18.22 -26.32 -6.97
C PRO A 660 17.54 -27.39 -7.85
N LEU A 661 16.22 -27.34 -8.03
CA LEU A 661 15.47 -28.29 -8.85
C LEU A 661 15.47 -27.90 -10.33
N LYS A 662 15.49 -26.60 -10.64
CA LYS A 662 15.47 -26.10 -12.01
C LYS A 662 16.06 -24.69 -12.09
N SER A 663 17.05 -24.52 -12.96
CA SER A 663 17.65 -23.20 -13.22
C SER A 663 16.63 -22.21 -13.79
N GLY A 664 16.77 -20.94 -13.40
CA GLY A 664 15.87 -19.84 -13.75
C GLY A 664 14.59 -19.77 -12.92
N ARG A 665 14.37 -20.71 -11.98
CA ARG A 665 13.29 -20.62 -10.98
C ARG A 665 13.80 -20.07 -9.67
N SER A 666 12.93 -19.38 -8.95
CA SER A 666 13.27 -18.72 -7.69
C SER A 666 12.77 -19.50 -6.48
N VAL A 667 13.58 -19.54 -5.43
CA VAL A 667 13.16 -19.97 -4.11
C VAL A 667 13.20 -18.75 -3.19
N VAL A 668 12.11 -18.51 -2.45
CA VAL A 668 12.11 -17.58 -1.32
C VAL A 668 11.70 -18.34 -0.07
N LEU A 669 12.61 -18.36 0.90
CA LEU A 669 12.49 -19.07 2.16
C LEU A 669 12.20 -18.10 3.29
N LEU A 670 11.06 -18.30 3.96
CA LEU A 670 10.63 -17.61 5.17
C LEU A 670 10.91 -18.54 6.33
N ASN A 671 11.95 -18.24 7.11
CA ASN A 671 12.34 -19.09 8.22
C ASN A 671 12.32 -18.33 9.54
N SER A 672 11.59 -18.88 10.51
CA SER A 672 11.59 -18.37 11.87
C SER A 672 12.09 -19.43 12.85
N PRO A 673 12.81 -19.09 13.94
CA PRO A 673 13.23 -20.07 14.94
C PRO A 673 12.06 -20.68 15.74
N GLN A 674 10.95 -19.97 15.83
CA GLN A 674 9.75 -20.38 16.56
C GLN A 674 8.53 -20.05 15.70
N ALA A 675 7.52 -20.91 15.71
CA ALA A 675 6.30 -20.72 14.93
C ALA A 675 5.67 -19.33 15.17
N GLN A 676 5.64 -18.86 16.42
CA GLN A 676 5.06 -17.57 16.79
C GLN A 676 5.75 -16.36 16.15
N HIS A 677 7.03 -16.45 15.80
CA HIS A 677 7.80 -15.35 15.22
C HIS A 677 7.70 -15.31 13.68
N LEU A 678 6.93 -16.21 13.05
CA LEU A 678 6.60 -16.10 11.62
C LEU A 678 5.78 -14.85 11.30
N SER A 679 4.95 -14.39 12.24
CA SER A 679 4.17 -13.17 12.06
C SER A 679 5.06 -11.93 11.92
N GLU A 680 6.24 -11.92 12.55
CA GLU A 680 7.22 -10.83 12.39
C GLU A 680 7.70 -10.70 10.94
N ILE A 681 7.85 -11.82 10.23
CA ILE A 681 8.22 -11.82 8.81
C ILE A 681 7.08 -11.23 7.99
N THR A 682 5.84 -11.67 8.22
CA THR A 682 4.70 -11.15 7.48
C THR A 682 4.41 -9.69 7.78
N ASP A 683 4.60 -9.24 9.02
CA ASP A 683 4.47 -7.82 9.38
C ASP A 683 5.57 -6.97 8.75
N ALA A 684 6.81 -7.48 8.69
CA ALA A 684 7.90 -6.81 7.98
C ALA A 684 7.65 -6.73 6.45
N LEU A 685 6.99 -7.74 5.88
CA LEU A 685 6.54 -7.70 4.48
C LEU A 685 5.45 -6.65 4.30
N ILE A 686 4.42 -6.62 5.16
CA ILE A 686 3.35 -5.60 5.16
C ILE A 686 3.96 -4.19 5.25
N GLY A 687 4.91 -3.99 6.16
CA GLY A 687 5.62 -2.74 6.37
C GLY A 687 4.88 -1.76 7.29
N GLY A 688 5.25 -0.48 7.19
CA GLY A 688 4.70 0.61 8.00
C GLY A 688 5.77 1.63 8.40
N GLU A 689 5.35 2.82 8.84
CA GLU A 689 6.27 3.94 9.20
C GLU A 689 7.29 3.58 10.30
N HIS A 690 7.02 2.54 11.08
CA HIS A 690 7.85 2.10 12.20
C HIS A 690 9.05 1.23 11.80
N TYR A 691 9.15 0.82 10.52
CA TYR A 691 10.28 0.02 10.02
C TYR A 691 11.40 0.93 9.54
N THR A 692 12.60 0.72 10.09
CA THR A 692 13.74 1.65 9.91
C THR A 692 14.55 1.42 8.63
N GLN A 693 14.43 0.24 8.00
CA GLN A 693 15.14 -0.14 6.78
C GLN A 693 14.25 -0.99 5.87
N SER A 694 14.40 -0.87 4.55
CA SER A 694 13.71 -1.70 3.56
C SER A 694 14.33 -3.10 3.50
N LEU A 695 13.50 -4.14 3.27
CA LEU A 695 14.03 -5.45 2.88
C LEU A 695 14.70 -5.29 1.51
N GLN A 696 15.98 -5.64 1.42
CA GLN A 696 16.77 -5.55 0.20
C GLN A 696 17.75 -6.73 0.14
N GLY A 697 18.27 -7.03 -1.05
CA GLY A 697 19.28 -8.08 -1.25
C GLY A 697 18.71 -9.50 -1.31
N SER A 698 19.53 -10.49 -0.97
CA SER A 698 19.24 -11.93 -1.05
C SER A 698 19.06 -12.60 0.31
N LEU A 699 19.49 -11.95 1.41
CA LEU A 699 19.31 -12.41 2.78
C LEU A 699 19.02 -11.23 3.72
N VAL A 700 17.92 -11.34 4.46
CA VAL A 700 17.49 -10.35 5.44
C VAL A 700 17.23 -11.03 6.78
N VAL A 701 17.73 -10.43 7.86
CA VAL A 701 17.42 -10.83 9.23
C VAL A 701 16.47 -9.81 9.84
N ILE A 702 15.42 -10.32 10.48
CA ILE A 702 14.36 -9.57 11.13
C ILE A 702 14.43 -9.86 12.63
N LYS A 703 14.54 -8.80 13.42
CA LYS A 703 14.45 -8.87 14.88
C LYS A 703 13.48 -7.78 15.35
N GLY A 704 12.23 -8.17 15.60
CA GLY A 704 11.16 -7.23 15.89
C GLY A 704 10.99 -6.21 14.75
N LYS A 705 11.19 -4.93 15.04
CA LYS A 705 11.07 -3.83 14.05
C LYS A 705 12.37 -3.49 13.33
N SER A 706 13.48 -4.16 13.68
CA SER A 706 14.78 -3.95 13.05
C SER A 706 14.98 -4.94 11.90
N ILE A 707 15.25 -4.39 10.71
CA ILE A 707 15.51 -5.15 9.49
C ILE A 707 16.99 -4.92 9.13
N GLN A 708 17.73 -5.99 8.88
CA GLN A 708 19.13 -5.92 8.44
C GLN A 708 19.32 -6.76 7.17
N SER A 709 19.66 -6.10 6.07
CA SER A 709 20.08 -6.74 4.82
C SER A 709 21.54 -7.17 4.91
N LEU A 710 21.79 -8.48 4.88
CA LEU A 710 23.13 -9.06 5.09
C LEU A 710 23.86 -9.36 3.78
N VAL A 711 23.14 -9.80 2.74
CA VAL A 711 23.72 -10.21 1.46
C VAL A 711 22.94 -9.58 0.33
N ALA A 712 23.62 -9.10 -0.72
CA ALA A 712 23.04 -8.52 -1.92
C ALA A 712 23.64 -9.18 -3.17
N GLU A 713 23.58 -10.51 -3.22
CA GLU A 713 24.07 -11.29 -4.36
C GLU A 713 22.95 -11.52 -5.37
N GLU A 714 23.21 -11.18 -6.64
CA GLU A 714 22.33 -11.48 -7.77
C GLU A 714 22.99 -12.57 -8.62
N SER A 715 22.59 -13.82 -8.40
CA SER A 715 23.24 -14.99 -8.99
C SER A 715 22.66 -15.42 -10.35
N TYR A 716 21.41 -15.08 -10.65
CA TYR A 716 20.73 -15.47 -11.90
C TYR A 716 19.84 -14.36 -12.44
N TYR A 717 19.24 -14.59 -13.61
CA TYR A 717 18.35 -13.63 -14.27
C TYR A 717 17.01 -14.28 -14.60
N VAL A 718 15.95 -13.50 -14.44
CA VAL A 718 14.58 -13.85 -14.83
C VAL A 718 14.14 -12.90 -15.92
N GLY A 719 13.45 -13.43 -16.93
CA GLY A 719 13.00 -12.68 -18.10
C GLY A 719 13.86 -12.95 -19.34
N GLN A 720 13.66 -12.16 -20.39
CA GLN A 720 14.31 -12.32 -21.68
C GLN A 720 14.64 -10.94 -22.28
N LEU A 721 15.83 -10.83 -22.84
CA LEU A 721 16.22 -9.69 -23.67
C LEU A 721 16.30 -10.12 -25.14
N SER A 722 16.06 -9.18 -26.05
CA SER A 722 16.35 -9.38 -27.46
C SER A 722 17.85 -9.68 -27.64
N PRO A 723 18.23 -10.56 -28.60
CA PRO A 723 19.61 -11.04 -28.70
C PRO A 723 20.65 -9.92 -28.81
N PHE A 724 20.28 -8.83 -29.48
CA PHE A 724 21.13 -7.65 -29.63
C PHE A 724 21.28 -6.87 -28.32
N LYS A 725 20.18 -6.59 -27.60
CA LYS A 725 20.25 -5.93 -26.28
C LYS A 725 21.00 -6.78 -25.27
N TYR A 726 20.77 -8.11 -25.27
CA TYR A 726 21.51 -9.04 -24.43
C TYR A 726 23.02 -8.98 -24.69
N LEU A 727 23.43 -9.00 -25.96
CA LEU A 727 24.84 -8.91 -26.33
C LEU A 727 25.45 -7.56 -25.90
N GLN A 728 24.75 -6.44 -26.13
CA GLN A 728 25.20 -5.13 -25.68
C GLN A 728 25.38 -5.07 -24.16
N TRP A 729 24.39 -5.58 -23.41
CA TRP A 729 24.43 -5.67 -21.96
C TRP A 729 25.59 -6.55 -21.47
N LEU A 730 25.77 -7.74 -22.07
CA LEU A 730 26.85 -8.67 -21.74
C LEU A 730 28.23 -8.03 -21.99
N LEU A 731 28.39 -7.37 -23.13
CA LEU A 731 29.62 -6.66 -23.49
C LEU A 731 29.92 -5.49 -22.54
N SER A 732 28.88 -4.78 -22.08
CA SER A 732 29.03 -3.67 -21.14
C SER A 732 29.53 -4.12 -19.76
N ARG A 733 29.22 -5.36 -19.37
CA ARG A 733 29.65 -5.95 -18.11
C ARG A 733 31.01 -6.64 -18.18
N HIS A 734 31.42 -7.09 -19.37
CA HIS A 734 32.69 -7.77 -19.59
C HIS A 734 33.63 -6.94 -20.46
N VAL A 735 34.28 -5.93 -19.86
CA VAL A 735 35.22 -5.01 -20.54
C VAL A 735 36.30 -5.76 -21.34
N PHE A 736 36.84 -6.87 -20.80
CA PHE A 736 37.85 -7.67 -21.50
C PHE A 736 37.30 -8.38 -22.74
N LEU A 737 36.04 -8.82 -22.70
CA LEU A 737 35.38 -9.45 -23.84
C LEU A 737 35.14 -8.42 -24.94
N LEU A 738 34.67 -7.22 -24.56
CA LEU A 738 34.58 -6.08 -25.47
C LEU A 738 35.94 -5.75 -26.10
N LEU A 739 37.01 -5.65 -25.29
CA LEU A 739 38.35 -5.36 -25.78
C LEU A 739 38.84 -6.45 -26.75
N GLY A 740 38.66 -7.72 -26.40
CA GLY A 740 38.99 -8.85 -27.27
C GLY A 740 38.26 -8.78 -28.62
N LEU A 741 36.96 -8.46 -28.62
CA LEU A 741 36.18 -8.29 -29.84
C LEU A 741 36.61 -7.07 -30.65
N THR A 742 36.96 -5.95 -30.02
CA THR A 742 37.45 -4.78 -30.74
C THR A 742 38.79 -5.06 -31.42
N VAL A 743 39.72 -5.73 -30.73
CA VAL A 743 41.01 -6.17 -31.31
C VAL A 743 40.78 -7.14 -32.46
N ALA A 744 39.91 -8.14 -32.29
CA ALA A 744 39.55 -9.07 -33.36
C ALA A 744 38.91 -8.36 -34.56
N GLY A 745 38.04 -7.37 -34.32
CA GLY A 745 37.41 -6.55 -35.34
C GLY A 745 38.42 -5.70 -36.11
N ILE A 746 39.33 -5.02 -35.41
CA ILE A 746 40.42 -4.25 -36.03
C ILE A 746 41.32 -5.17 -36.86
N ALA A 747 41.66 -6.35 -36.35
CA ALA A 747 42.46 -7.33 -37.08
C ALA A 747 41.74 -7.79 -38.36
N LEU A 748 40.44 -8.10 -38.30
CA LEU A 748 39.63 -8.49 -39.47
C LEU A 748 39.55 -7.39 -40.52
N VAL A 749 39.27 -6.15 -40.11
CA VAL A 749 39.20 -5.00 -41.03
C VAL A 749 40.56 -4.75 -41.67
N SER A 750 41.64 -4.83 -40.89
CA SER A 750 43.01 -4.68 -41.39
C SER A 750 43.36 -5.78 -42.39
N LEU A 751 42.96 -7.03 -42.11
CA LEU A 751 43.18 -8.17 -43.00
C LEU A 751 42.40 -8.02 -44.31
N ALA A 752 41.12 -7.62 -44.23
CA ALA A 752 40.27 -7.38 -45.39
C ALA A 752 40.80 -6.23 -46.26
N ALA A 753 41.24 -5.13 -45.64
CA ALA A 753 41.89 -4.02 -46.33
C ALA A 753 43.22 -4.44 -46.99
N TYR A 754 44.03 -5.24 -46.30
CA TYR A 754 45.26 -5.77 -46.85
C TYR A 754 45.01 -6.65 -48.09
N PHE A 755 44.04 -7.56 -48.02
CA PHE A 755 43.71 -8.43 -49.15
C PHE A 755 43.05 -7.66 -50.30
N SER A 756 42.19 -6.67 -50.03
CA SER A 756 41.57 -5.85 -51.08
C SER A 756 42.60 -4.98 -51.80
N LEU A 757 43.49 -4.30 -51.07
CA LEU A 757 44.58 -3.52 -51.64
C LEU A 757 45.54 -4.39 -52.44
N ARG A 758 45.85 -5.59 -51.95
CA ARG A 758 46.71 -6.56 -52.66
C ARG A 758 46.04 -7.09 -53.94
N ALA A 759 44.71 -7.27 -53.95
CA ALA A 759 43.97 -7.64 -55.15
C ALA A 759 43.95 -6.51 -56.19
N VAL A 760 43.79 -5.25 -55.77
CA VAL A 760 43.85 -4.08 -56.66
C VAL A 760 45.26 -3.91 -57.25
N ALA A 761 46.31 -4.05 -56.44
CA ALA A 761 47.70 -3.98 -56.91
C ALA A 761 47.99 -5.06 -57.96
N ARG A 762 47.51 -6.30 -57.75
CA ARG A 762 47.64 -7.39 -58.74
C ARG A 762 46.86 -7.16 -60.03
N ARG A 763 45.75 -6.40 -59.99
CA ARG A 763 45.02 -6.03 -61.21
C ARG A 763 45.79 -4.98 -62.01
N ARG A 764 46.35 -3.95 -61.36
CA ARG A 764 47.17 -2.93 -62.03
C ARG A 764 48.40 -3.52 -62.73
N LEU A 765 49.05 -4.50 -62.09
CA LEU A 765 50.21 -5.22 -62.67
C LEU A 765 49.84 -6.22 -63.79
N LYS A 766 48.55 -6.38 -64.12
CA LYS A 766 48.08 -7.19 -65.26
C LYS A 766 47.55 -6.34 -66.42
N ASP A 767 47.29 -5.05 -66.18
CA ASP A 767 46.87 -4.08 -67.19
C ASP A 767 48.06 -3.26 -67.74
N GLU A 768 49.27 -3.47 -67.20
CA GLU A 768 50.58 -3.25 -67.87
C GLU A 768 51.06 -4.55 -68.50
#